data_AF-A0A844LWF4-F1
#
_entry.id   AF-A0A844LWF4-F1
#
_cell.length_a   1.000
_cell.length_b   1.000
_cell.length_c   1.000
_cell.angle_alpha   90.00
_cell.angle_beta   90.00
_cell.angle_gamma   90.00
#
_symmetry.space_group_name_H-M   'P 1'
#
loop_
_entity.id
_entity.type
_entity.pdbx_description
1 polymer ?
#
loop_
_entity_poly.entity_id
_entity_poly.type
_entity_poly.pdbx_seq_one_letter_code
_entity_poly.pdbx_strand_id
1 'polypeptide(L)'
;MTRLDFTQPPFDVLSSNERESLKKQTQIRYLAKNEALSIADTAYFYVVLKGRIQQSLAGETLGEFVATALSNDWFDGRKLPTDEEVHLPIPAATPINHSTKDAYPSDAYHYQAVEDSLLLQVNPAAIDRLSVQNRYIRNLLSGELAERMQAYSARSQKPALRTTRTLSHADSLDTQGSADVLNGDVLNGHVLNASVAATQAESQQLMLQPVTAIRMLDVHTIAETATLVDAATTMTQAGLKHVLVKRIPTVERHPTRSHQSNLGILTDADICRAVSERVDMSTALCRDYAKFKLHTIDHHQDISEALLAMIRYRVHRLPVLDENQEVIGVLGQSDLLAFLSHHSQLITLQIEQARSIDMLKGPVEQIGQYIREQHNNGIKIGVISRIVQALNAHVFAKLWRLIVPDMVYENTCIIVMGSEGRGEQIMRTDQDNALIIRNGFNDSNLADYAQKFNHVLAEMGYPLCEGNIMMSNPLWRQSLNRFKSEISIWFNQREPQHAIWLSCLLDASYVCGDERLLESLRKHIQVAHRSTDPMFVRGFAQAALQFGDINQWWKKFMPLIGKPMAQDIDLKKAGIFPLVHGIRALALENDIFDVTSSKARLQELARAGVMTHNRAETLNEALEFFMARRLDIALATEDRLARQVDPSSLSALERDLLKECLNVVKSFKNELRQRYQLEVA
;
A
#
# COMPACT_ATOMS: atom_id res chain seq x y z
N MET A 1 -6.33 -11.76 11.70
CA MET A 1 -7.65 -11.14 11.92
C MET A 1 -7.46 -9.64 11.89
N THR A 2 -7.93 -9.01 10.82
CA THR A 2 -7.89 -7.57 10.59
C THR A 2 -8.60 -6.83 11.72
N ARG A 3 -7.95 -5.79 12.24
CA ARG A 3 -8.45 -4.95 13.33
C ARG A 3 -9.76 -4.31 12.90
N LEU A 4 -10.68 -4.17 13.85
CA LEU A 4 -11.87 -3.32 13.78
C LEU A 4 -11.57 -1.96 13.17
N ASP A 5 -11.91 -1.78 11.89
CA ASP A 5 -11.56 -0.60 11.11
C ASP A 5 -12.71 0.41 11.12
N PHE A 6 -12.68 1.33 12.07
CA PHE A 6 -13.61 2.47 12.15
C PHE A 6 -13.29 3.58 11.13
N THR A 7 -12.32 3.35 10.23
CA THR A 7 -12.09 4.21 9.05
C THR A 7 -12.88 3.74 7.83
N GLN A 8 -13.69 2.69 7.99
CA GLN A 8 -14.69 2.26 7.01
C GLN A 8 -16.10 2.73 7.38
N PRO A 9 -17.01 2.84 6.39
CA PRO A 9 -18.41 3.13 6.64
C PRO A 9 -19.03 2.16 7.67
N PRO A 10 -19.96 2.64 8.52
CA PRO A 10 -20.48 4.01 8.55
C PRO A 10 -19.62 4.99 9.36
N PHE A 11 -18.48 4.58 9.94
CA PHE A 11 -17.73 5.37 10.93
C PHE A 11 -16.55 6.19 10.35
N ASP A 12 -16.32 6.07 9.05
CA ASP A 12 -15.28 6.79 8.30
C ASP A 12 -15.46 8.32 8.35
N VAL A 13 -16.67 8.81 8.60
CA VAL A 13 -16.97 10.26 8.73
C VAL A 13 -16.77 10.82 10.15
N LEU A 14 -16.41 9.98 11.12
CA LEU A 14 -16.14 10.38 12.50
C LEU A 14 -14.74 11.00 12.63
N SER A 15 -14.61 12.03 13.47
CA SER A 15 -13.31 12.55 13.92
C SER A 15 -12.58 11.50 14.77
N SER A 16 -11.26 11.67 14.93
CA SER A 16 -10.44 10.77 15.75
C SER A 16 -10.99 10.60 17.18
N ASN A 17 -11.45 11.70 17.80
CA ASN A 17 -12.02 11.69 19.16
C ASN A 17 -13.37 10.94 19.23
N GLU A 18 -14.24 11.12 18.22
CA GLU A 18 -15.51 10.39 18.13
C GLU A 18 -15.28 8.89 17.92
N ARG A 19 -14.30 8.50 17.09
CA ARG A 19 -13.92 7.09 16.89
C ARG A 19 -13.39 6.45 18.17
N GLU A 20 -12.58 7.16 18.96
CA GLU A 20 -12.08 6.65 20.24
C GLU A 20 -13.18 6.50 21.29
N SER A 21 -14.13 7.44 21.35
CA SER A 21 -15.30 7.34 22.22
C SER A 21 -16.17 6.15 21.85
N LEU A 22 -16.40 5.95 20.54
CA LEU A 22 -17.19 4.83 20.02
C LEU A 22 -16.54 3.48 20.31
N LYS A 23 -15.21 3.34 20.13
CA LYS A 23 -14.47 2.10 20.43
C LYS A 23 -14.73 1.56 21.84
N LYS A 24 -14.84 2.45 22.84
CA LYS A 24 -15.14 2.09 24.25
C LYS A 24 -16.56 1.57 24.47
N GLN A 25 -17.42 1.71 23.47
CA GLN A 25 -18.83 1.35 23.48
C GLN A 25 -19.12 0.21 22.50
N THR A 26 -18.10 -0.56 22.11
CA THR A 26 -18.23 -1.70 21.19
C THR A 26 -17.73 -2.99 21.81
N GLN A 27 -18.32 -4.12 21.43
CA GLN A 27 -17.90 -5.46 21.81
C GLN A 27 -18.00 -6.42 20.62
N ILE A 28 -17.25 -7.52 20.66
CA ILE A 28 -17.32 -8.56 19.63
C ILE A 28 -18.40 -9.56 19.99
N ARG A 29 -19.31 -9.84 19.05
CA ARG A 29 -20.33 -10.88 19.13
C ARG A 29 -20.02 -11.95 18.09
N TYR A 30 -19.74 -13.17 18.56
CA TYR A 30 -19.62 -14.34 17.70
C TYR A 30 -20.97 -15.03 17.56
N LEU A 31 -21.27 -15.50 16.35
CA LEU A 31 -22.40 -16.38 16.05
C LEU A 31 -21.87 -17.59 15.29
N ALA A 32 -22.17 -18.78 15.79
CA ALA A 32 -21.92 -20.02 15.04
C ALA A 32 -22.85 -20.10 13.83
N LYS A 33 -22.47 -20.90 12.83
CA LYS A 33 -23.34 -21.20 11.70
C LYS A 33 -24.74 -21.66 12.17
N ASN A 34 -25.79 -21.04 11.61
CA ASN A 34 -27.21 -21.20 11.93
C ASN A 34 -27.63 -20.68 13.31
N GLU A 35 -26.76 -20.02 14.07
CA GLU A 35 -27.13 -19.34 15.31
C GLU A 35 -27.81 -18.00 14.99
N ALA A 36 -28.93 -17.73 15.66
CA ALA A 36 -29.63 -16.47 15.55
C ALA A 36 -29.24 -15.50 16.67
N LEU A 37 -29.31 -14.19 16.41
CA LEU A 37 -29.32 -13.21 17.49
C LEU A 37 -30.48 -13.52 18.46
N SER A 38 -30.35 -13.15 19.73
CA SER A 38 -31.43 -13.25 20.73
C SER A 38 -32.28 -11.98 20.78
N ILE A 39 -33.46 -12.02 21.44
CA ILE A 39 -34.32 -10.83 21.58
C ILE A 39 -33.58 -9.70 22.30
N ALA A 40 -32.68 -10.01 23.24
CA ALA A 40 -31.85 -9.01 23.90
C ALA A 40 -30.82 -8.37 22.95
N ASP A 41 -30.39 -9.11 21.91
CA ASP A 41 -29.41 -8.67 20.94
C ASP A 41 -29.99 -7.72 19.88
N THR A 42 -31.32 -7.67 19.68
CA THR A 42 -31.96 -6.73 18.74
C THR A 42 -31.89 -5.29 19.23
N ALA A 43 -31.51 -5.05 20.48
CA ALA A 43 -31.31 -3.70 20.98
C ALA A 43 -30.10 -2.98 20.35
N TYR A 44 -29.21 -3.67 19.64
CA TYR A 44 -27.89 -3.14 19.26
C TYR A 44 -27.73 -2.89 17.76
N PHE A 45 -26.73 -2.07 17.44
CA PHE A 45 -26.26 -1.88 16.07
C PHE A 45 -25.06 -2.79 15.79
N TYR A 46 -24.99 -3.38 14.60
CA TYR A 46 -23.96 -4.35 14.25
C TYR A 46 -23.21 -3.98 12.98
N VAL A 47 -21.89 -4.18 12.99
CA VAL A 47 -21.05 -4.22 11.78
C VAL A 47 -20.55 -5.65 11.60
N VAL A 48 -20.71 -6.21 10.40
CA VAL A 48 -20.25 -7.57 10.08
C VAL A 48 -18.74 -7.50 9.80
N LEU A 49 -17.92 -8.09 10.67
CA LEU A 49 -16.46 -8.07 10.55
C LEU A 49 -15.91 -9.30 9.82
N LYS A 50 -16.65 -10.41 9.90
CA LYS A 50 -16.39 -11.65 9.20
C LYS A 50 -17.69 -12.44 9.10
N GLY A 51 -17.89 -13.13 7.99
CA GLY A 51 -19.05 -14.00 7.81
C GLY A 51 -20.23 -13.28 7.17
N ARG A 52 -21.42 -13.85 7.35
CA ARG A 52 -22.65 -13.44 6.68
C ARG A 52 -23.84 -13.58 7.61
N ILE A 53 -24.62 -12.51 7.73
CA ILE A 53 -25.86 -12.47 8.49
C ILE A 53 -27.04 -12.29 7.54
N GLN A 54 -28.02 -13.17 7.64
CA GLN A 54 -29.27 -13.12 6.90
C GLN A 54 -30.35 -12.45 7.74
N GLN A 55 -31.08 -11.52 7.15
CA GLN A 55 -32.26 -10.88 7.74
C GLN A 55 -33.53 -11.50 7.17
N SER A 56 -34.48 -11.83 8.03
CA SER A 56 -35.76 -12.42 7.66
C SER A 56 -36.92 -11.81 8.44
N LEU A 57 -38.13 -11.90 7.91
CA LEU A 57 -39.39 -11.48 8.55
C LEU A 57 -40.46 -12.53 8.24
N ALA A 58 -41.19 -13.00 9.26
CA ALA A 58 -42.21 -14.04 9.13
C ALA A 58 -41.76 -15.32 8.36
N GLY A 59 -40.47 -15.64 8.39
CA GLY A 59 -39.88 -16.79 7.70
C GLY A 59 -39.39 -16.52 6.27
N GLU A 60 -39.65 -15.33 5.71
CA GLU A 60 -39.11 -14.90 4.42
C GLU A 60 -37.80 -14.14 4.56
N THR A 61 -36.88 -14.34 3.62
CA THR A 61 -35.56 -13.69 3.62
C THR A 61 -35.63 -12.35 2.90
N LEU A 62 -35.23 -11.28 3.58
CA LEU A 62 -35.27 -9.91 3.05
C LEU A 62 -33.91 -9.43 2.54
N GLY A 63 -32.81 -9.90 3.12
CA GLY A 63 -31.48 -9.47 2.72
C GLY A 63 -30.35 -10.17 3.49
N GLU A 64 -29.12 -9.92 3.05
CA GLU A 64 -27.91 -10.42 3.69
C GLU A 64 -26.92 -9.26 3.93
N PHE A 65 -26.19 -9.33 5.04
CA PHE A 65 -25.10 -8.43 5.40
C PHE A 65 -23.79 -9.21 5.43
N VAL A 66 -22.79 -8.75 4.69
CA VAL A 66 -21.54 -9.50 4.45
C VAL A 66 -20.31 -8.66 4.79
N ALA A 67 -19.31 -9.29 5.40
CA ALA A 67 -17.97 -8.74 5.47
C ALA A 67 -17.19 -9.09 4.20
N THR A 68 -16.74 -8.09 3.44
CA THR A 68 -15.88 -8.28 2.27
C THR A 68 -14.46 -7.80 2.56
N ALA A 69 -13.51 -8.11 1.66
CA ALA A 69 -12.13 -7.63 1.81
C ALA A 69 -11.98 -6.11 1.71
N LEU A 70 -13.02 -5.40 1.23
CA LEU A 70 -12.98 -3.97 0.90
C LEU A 70 -13.99 -3.13 1.73
N SER A 71 -15.04 -3.74 2.27
CA SER A 71 -16.04 -3.07 3.11
C SER A 71 -16.76 -4.04 4.03
N ASN A 72 -17.12 -3.56 5.22
CA ASN A 72 -18.00 -4.25 6.16
C ASN A 72 -19.43 -3.73 6.03
N ASP A 73 -20.40 -4.61 5.78
CA ASP A 73 -21.81 -4.25 5.89
C ASP A 73 -22.23 -4.07 7.36
N TRP A 74 -23.36 -3.38 7.57
CA TRP A 74 -23.91 -3.14 8.89
C TRP A 74 -25.43 -3.15 8.88
N PHE A 75 -26.01 -3.41 10.04
CA PHE A 75 -27.45 -3.36 10.27
C PHE A 75 -27.78 -2.84 11.65
N ASP A 76 -28.93 -2.19 11.78
CA ASP A 76 -29.47 -1.76 13.08
C ASP A 76 -30.52 -2.78 13.53
N GLY A 77 -30.20 -3.55 14.57
CA GLY A 77 -31.11 -4.55 15.13
C GLY A 77 -32.40 -3.95 15.67
N ARG A 78 -32.40 -2.64 15.97
CA ARG A 78 -33.54 -1.91 16.56
C ARG A 78 -34.58 -1.50 15.52
N LYS A 79 -34.25 -1.61 14.23
CA LYS A 79 -35.14 -1.19 13.15
C LYS A 79 -36.41 -2.05 13.17
N LEU A 80 -37.58 -1.41 13.11
CA LEU A 80 -38.85 -2.09 12.93
C LEU A 80 -39.15 -2.29 11.44
N PRO A 81 -39.86 -3.38 11.06
CA PRO A 81 -40.36 -3.55 9.70
C PRO A 81 -41.22 -2.36 9.25
N THR A 82 -41.13 -2.01 7.97
CA THR A 82 -41.96 -0.96 7.37
C THR A 82 -43.37 -1.49 7.03
N ASP A 83 -44.37 -0.61 6.95
CA ASP A 83 -45.76 -1.00 6.63
C ASP A 83 -45.86 -1.78 5.30
N GLU A 84 -44.98 -1.52 4.33
CA GLU A 84 -44.90 -2.26 3.06
C GLU A 84 -44.35 -3.69 3.23
N GLU A 85 -43.41 -3.91 4.16
CA GLU A 85 -42.80 -5.22 4.44
C GLU A 85 -43.70 -6.10 5.33
N VAL A 86 -44.52 -5.51 6.18
CA VAL A 86 -45.51 -6.22 7.03
C VAL A 86 -46.67 -6.80 6.21
N HIS A 87 -46.93 -6.26 5.01
CA HIS A 87 -47.99 -6.73 4.11
C HIS A 87 -47.55 -7.79 3.07
N LEU A 88 -46.35 -8.37 3.22
CA LEU A 88 -45.94 -9.52 2.42
C LEU A 88 -46.88 -10.73 2.68
N PRO A 89 -47.37 -11.43 1.63
CA PRO A 89 -48.34 -12.50 1.79
C PRO A 89 -47.74 -13.67 2.58
N ILE A 90 -48.27 -13.95 3.77
CA ILE A 90 -47.86 -15.07 4.63
C ILE A 90 -48.03 -16.39 3.87
N PRO A 91 -46.95 -17.13 3.56
CA PRO A 91 -47.07 -18.47 3.00
C PRO A 91 -47.60 -19.41 4.07
N ALA A 92 -48.53 -20.30 3.70
CA ALA A 92 -49.09 -21.30 4.62
C ALA A 92 -47.98 -22.10 5.32
N ALA A 93 -48.05 -22.12 6.66
CA ALA A 93 -47.03 -22.64 7.55
C ALA A 93 -46.54 -24.06 7.18
N THR A 94 -45.21 -24.20 7.08
CA THR A 94 -44.53 -25.50 7.20
C THR A 94 -43.95 -25.56 8.62
N PRO A 95 -44.16 -26.63 9.41
CA PRO A 95 -43.79 -26.62 10.82
C PRO A 95 -42.27 -26.76 10.98
N ILE A 96 -41.62 -25.72 11.49
CA ILE A 96 -40.23 -25.77 11.93
C ILE A 96 -40.22 -26.10 13.42
N ASN A 97 -39.58 -27.22 13.76
CA ASN A 97 -39.32 -27.67 15.12
C ASN A 97 -38.33 -26.69 15.80
N HIS A 98 -38.80 -25.86 16.72
CA HIS A 98 -37.93 -25.17 17.67
C HIS A 98 -38.24 -25.62 19.10
N SER A 99 -37.47 -26.61 19.57
CA SER A 99 -37.15 -26.69 20.99
C SER A 99 -36.15 -25.57 21.30
N THR A 100 -36.59 -24.54 22.03
CA THR A 100 -35.90 -23.86 23.15
C THR A 100 -36.41 -22.41 23.30
N LYS A 101 -36.90 -22.14 24.52
CA LYS A 101 -37.09 -20.85 25.21
C LYS A 101 -36.66 -19.59 24.45
N ASP A 102 -37.68 -18.87 23.95
CA ASP A 102 -37.80 -17.43 23.68
C ASP A 102 -38.52 -17.24 22.33
N ALA A 103 -39.85 -17.20 22.38
CA ALA A 103 -40.67 -16.97 21.21
C ALA A 103 -40.47 -15.53 20.70
N TYR A 104 -39.84 -15.40 19.53
CA TYR A 104 -39.73 -14.13 18.82
C TYR A 104 -41.12 -13.60 18.41
N PRO A 105 -41.40 -12.30 18.55
CA PRO A 105 -42.63 -11.70 18.01
C PRO A 105 -42.69 -11.90 16.49
N SER A 106 -43.88 -12.17 15.93
CA SER A 106 -44.08 -12.37 14.48
C SER A 106 -43.71 -11.14 13.63
N ASP A 107 -43.67 -9.96 14.26
CA ASP A 107 -43.61 -8.66 13.59
C ASP A 107 -42.22 -8.00 13.75
N ALA A 108 -41.18 -8.79 14.01
CA ALA A 108 -39.80 -8.31 14.18
C ALA A 108 -38.84 -8.98 13.20
N TYR A 109 -37.80 -8.24 12.76
CA TYR A 109 -36.74 -8.83 11.96
C TYR A 109 -35.97 -9.88 12.75
N HIS A 110 -35.69 -11.01 12.10
CA HIS A 110 -34.87 -12.08 12.61
C HIS A 110 -33.54 -12.12 11.87
N TYR A 111 -32.43 -12.12 12.62
CA TYR A 111 -31.07 -12.10 12.09
C TYR A 111 -30.35 -13.39 12.46
N GLN A 112 -29.91 -14.14 11.45
CA GLN A 112 -29.28 -15.44 11.61
C GLN A 112 -27.95 -15.51 10.86
N ALA A 113 -26.94 -16.12 11.48
CA ALA A 113 -25.65 -16.34 10.85
C ALA A 113 -25.72 -17.50 9.85
N VAL A 114 -25.41 -17.25 8.58
CA VAL A 114 -25.38 -18.29 7.52
C VAL A 114 -24.12 -19.16 7.62
N GLU A 115 -23.08 -18.60 8.23
CA GLU A 115 -21.78 -19.22 8.51
C GLU A 115 -21.18 -18.65 9.81
N ASP A 116 -20.09 -19.21 10.31
CA ASP A 116 -19.41 -18.69 11.51
C ASP A 116 -19.03 -17.21 11.33
N SER A 117 -19.72 -16.35 12.07
CA SER A 117 -19.73 -14.90 11.85
C SER A 117 -19.22 -14.15 13.07
N LEU A 118 -18.47 -13.08 12.81
CA LEU A 118 -17.95 -12.16 13.81
C LEU A 118 -18.58 -10.79 13.58
N LEU A 119 -19.30 -10.28 14.57
CA LEU A 119 -19.98 -9.00 14.53
C LEU A 119 -19.34 -8.04 15.53
N LEU A 120 -19.25 -6.77 15.15
CA LEU A 120 -19.05 -5.67 16.07
C LEU A 120 -20.41 -5.22 16.58
N GLN A 121 -20.70 -5.49 17.83
CA GLN A 121 -21.87 -4.98 18.51
C GLN A 121 -21.56 -3.60 19.10
N VAL A 122 -22.37 -2.60 18.77
CA VAL A 122 -22.21 -1.21 19.21
C VAL A 122 -23.34 -0.85 20.17
N ASN A 123 -22.99 -0.27 21.32
CA ASN A 123 -23.95 0.11 22.35
C ASN A 123 -24.98 1.13 21.80
N PRO A 124 -26.29 0.95 22.07
CA PRO A 124 -27.33 1.81 21.48
C PRO A 124 -27.18 3.27 21.86
N ALA A 125 -26.84 3.55 23.13
CA ALA A 125 -26.63 4.91 23.63
C ALA A 125 -25.42 5.60 22.98
N ALA A 126 -24.49 4.85 22.37
CA ALA A 126 -23.38 5.42 21.62
C ALA A 126 -23.81 5.81 20.19
N ILE A 127 -24.58 4.96 19.52
CA ILE A 127 -25.14 5.25 18.20
C ILE A 127 -26.11 6.44 18.25
N ASP A 128 -26.94 6.52 19.29
CA ASP A 128 -27.88 7.63 19.43
C ASP A 128 -27.16 8.96 19.64
N ARG A 129 -26.14 8.98 20.51
CA ARG A 129 -25.30 10.17 20.72
C ARG A 129 -24.57 10.59 19.44
N LEU A 130 -23.99 9.63 18.70
CA LEU A 130 -23.31 9.92 17.43
C LEU A 130 -24.29 10.43 16.37
N SER A 131 -25.49 9.87 16.29
CA SER A 131 -26.51 10.31 15.33
C SER A 131 -26.99 11.72 15.64
N VAL A 132 -27.09 12.11 16.92
CA VAL A 132 -27.40 13.49 17.33
C VAL A 132 -26.26 14.43 16.97
N GLN A 133 -25.01 14.05 17.27
CA GLN A 133 -23.83 14.92 17.13
C GLN A 133 -23.29 15.01 15.70
N ASN A 134 -23.54 14.00 14.86
CA ASN A 134 -22.99 13.91 13.51
C ASN A 134 -24.10 13.66 12.49
N ARG A 135 -24.46 14.72 11.76
CA ARG A 135 -25.51 14.68 10.71
C ARG A 135 -25.19 13.66 9.61
N TYR A 136 -23.92 13.40 9.30
CA TYR A 136 -23.55 12.43 8.27
C TYR A 136 -23.82 11.00 8.73
N ILE A 137 -23.48 10.67 9.98
CA ILE A 137 -23.84 9.38 10.59
C ILE A 137 -25.35 9.20 10.63
N ARG A 138 -26.09 10.23 11.06
CA ARG A 138 -27.55 10.21 11.08
C ARG A 138 -28.15 9.87 9.72
N ASN A 139 -27.66 10.51 8.67
CA ASN A 139 -28.13 10.30 7.31
C ASN A 139 -27.67 8.93 6.73
N LEU A 140 -26.46 8.46 7.09
CA LEU A 140 -25.95 7.13 6.70
C LEU A 140 -26.73 5.97 7.35
N LEU A 141 -27.22 6.21 8.56
CA LEU A 141 -28.03 5.27 9.34
C LEU A 141 -29.54 5.43 9.08
N SER A 142 -29.93 6.39 8.24
CA SER A 142 -31.34 6.58 7.86
C SER A 142 -31.87 5.38 7.10
N GLY A 143 -33.16 5.08 7.30
CA GLY A 143 -33.89 4.10 6.49
C GLY A 143 -34.15 4.57 5.06
N GLU A 144 -34.03 5.87 4.79
CA GLU A 144 -34.31 6.46 3.48
C GLU A 144 -33.09 6.48 2.57
N LEU A 145 -33.20 5.83 1.39
CA LEU A 145 -32.13 5.72 0.41
C LEU A 145 -31.61 7.08 -0.06
N ALA A 146 -32.50 8.08 -0.20
CA ALA A 146 -32.15 9.43 -0.65
C ALA A 146 -31.19 10.13 0.34
N GLU A 147 -31.45 10.00 1.65
CA GLU A 147 -30.60 10.59 2.69
C GLU A 147 -29.23 9.90 2.76
N ARG A 148 -29.20 8.57 2.61
CA ARG A 148 -27.95 7.80 2.52
C ARG A 148 -27.13 8.22 1.30
N MET A 149 -27.77 8.35 0.13
CA MET A 149 -27.10 8.80 -1.10
C MET A 149 -26.57 10.23 -1.00
N GLN A 150 -27.31 11.13 -0.35
CA GLN A 150 -26.86 12.50 -0.11
C GLN A 150 -25.65 12.55 0.83
N ALA A 151 -25.62 11.69 1.86
CA ALA A 151 -24.46 11.55 2.74
C ALA A 151 -23.24 10.98 2.01
N TYR A 152 -23.42 9.98 1.14
CA TYR A 152 -22.37 9.45 0.27
C TYR A 152 -21.86 10.47 -0.74
N SER A 153 -22.71 11.35 -1.27
CA SER A 153 -22.29 12.41 -2.21
C SER A 153 -21.48 13.50 -1.51
N ALA A 154 -21.87 13.91 -0.30
CA ALA A 154 -21.14 14.91 0.49
C ALA A 154 -19.79 14.38 1.02
N ARG A 155 -19.60 13.03 1.04
CA ARG A 155 -18.33 12.33 1.35
C ARG A 155 -17.17 12.75 0.44
N SER A 156 -17.45 13.08 -0.83
CA SER A 156 -16.42 13.48 -1.81
C SER A 156 -16.03 14.96 -1.73
N GLN A 157 -16.67 15.74 -0.84
CA GLN A 157 -16.45 17.17 -0.67
C GLN A 157 -16.31 17.53 0.81
N LYS A 158 -15.14 17.33 1.42
CA LYS A 158 -14.81 18.03 2.68
C LYS A 158 -13.58 18.92 2.49
N PRO A 159 -13.74 20.26 2.57
CA PRO A 159 -12.64 21.21 2.65
C PRO A 159 -12.08 21.29 4.08
N ALA A 160 -10.82 21.70 4.18
CA ALA A 160 -10.13 22.00 5.43
C ALA A 160 -10.88 23.05 6.28
N LEU A 161 -10.99 22.75 7.57
CA LEU A 161 -11.26 23.63 8.71
C LEU A 161 -11.90 25.01 8.44
N ARG A 162 -13.21 25.14 8.73
CA ARG A 162 -13.86 26.44 8.99
C ARG A 162 -13.57 26.88 10.42
N THR A 163 -12.72 27.88 10.59
CA THR A 163 -12.79 28.80 11.74
C THR A 163 -13.95 29.75 11.53
N THR A 164 -14.83 29.82 12.53
CA THR A 164 -15.99 30.71 12.59
C THR A 164 -15.55 32.17 12.64
N ARG A 165 -16.03 32.99 11.69
CA ARG A 165 -16.04 34.45 11.84
C ARG A 165 -17.46 34.96 11.56
N THR A 166 -18.06 35.51 12.61
CA THR A 166 -19.31 36.25 12.61
C THR A 166 -19.16 37.53 11.77
N LEU A 167 -20.15 37.80 10.93
CA LEU A 167 -20.30 39.04 10.17
C LEU A 167 -21.20 40.01 10.96
N SER A 168 -20.72 41.22 11.22
CA SER A 168 -21.57 42.39 11.44
C SER A 168 -20.91 43.67 10.92
N HIS A 169 -21.56 44.24 9.91
CA HIS A 169 -21.72 45.64 9.51
C HIS A 169 -20.65 46.73 9.75
N ALA A 170 -20.25 47.32 8.61
CA ALA A 170 -20.42 48.71 8.16
C ALA A 170 -19.62 49.89 8.76
N ASP A 171 -19.15 50.72 7.82
CA ASP A 171 -18.90 52.16 7.81
C ASP A 171 -17.59 52.79 8.35
N SER A 172 -16.83 53.30 7.36
CA SER A 172 -16.35 54.70 7.23
C SER A 172 -14.99 55.17 7.83
N LEU A 173 -14.27 55.88 6.94
CA LEU A 173 -13.39 57.05 7.14
C LEU A 173 -11.90 56.90 7.57
N ASP A 174 -11.04 57.36 6.64
CA ASP A 174 -9.80 58.14 6.75
C ASP A 174 -8.91 58.07 8.01
N THR A 175 -7.61 57.82 7.82
CA THR A 175 -6.53 58.84 8.02
C THR A 175 -5.12 58.27 7.75
N GLN A 176 -4.22 59.20 7.42
CA GLN A 176 -2.82 59.03 7.02
C GLN A 176 -1.89 58.45 8.09
N GLY A 177 -0.83 57.78 7.61
CA GLY A 177 0.53 57.94 8.14
C GLY A 177 1.03 56.86 9.10
N SER A 178 2.01 56.08 8.65
CA SER A 178 3.37 55.95 9.23
C SER A 178 3.98 54.60 8.86
N ALA A 179 5.18 54.65 8.31
CA ALA A 179 6.06 53.51 8.11
C ALA A 179 6.56 52.99 9.48
N ASP A 180 6.47 51.70 9.73
CA ASP A 180 7.64 50.84 9.96
C ASP A 180 7.26 49.38 10.31
N VAL A 181 8.04 48.46 9.75
CA VAL A 181 8.33 47.09 10.25
C VAL A 181 7.16 46.08 10.27
N LEU A 182 7.15 45.17 9.28
CA LEU A 182 7.26 43.70 9.44
C LEU A 182 7.06 43.01 8.08
N ASN A 183 8.14 42.43 7.58
CA ASN A 183 8.20 41.65 6.35
C ASN A 183 8.02 40.16 6.68
N GLY A 184 7.26 39.46 5.85
CA GLY A 184 7.32 38.00 5.70
C GLY A 184 6.09 37.25 6.20
N ASP A 185 5.09 37.02 5.32
CA ASP A 185 4.24 35.81 5.40
C ASP A 185 3.25 35.59 4.21
N VAL A 186 3.52 36.11 3.01
CA VAL A 186 2.55 35.98 1.88
C VAL A 186 3.03 35.09 0.72
N LEU A 187 4.23 34.49 0.78
CA LEU A 187 4.78 33.73 -0.36
C LEU A 187 4.42 32.22 -0.40
N ASN A 188 3.92 31.62 0.69
CA ASN A 188 3.69 30.16 0.74
C ASN A 188 2.31 29.69 0.25
N GLY A 189 1.32 30.58 0.11
CA GLY A 189 -0.01 30.24 -0.42
C GLY A 189 -0.02 29.97 -1.93
N HIS A 190 0.93 30.53 -2.68
CA HIS A 190 1.01 30.36 -4.13
C HIS A 190 1.74 29.08 -4.56
N VAL A 191 2.68 28.57 -3.76
CA VAL A 191 3.45 27.36 -4.10
C VAL A 191 2.64 26.08 -3.89
N LEU A 192 1.80 26.02 -2.85
CA LEU A 192 0.87 24.91 -2.60
C LEU A 192 -0.29 24.88 -3.62
N ASN A 193 -0.76 26.05 -4.07
CA ASN A 193 -1.76 26.11 -5.15
C ASN A 193 -1.15 25.79 -6.52
N ALA A 194 0.12 26.13 -6.75
CA ALA A 194 0.84 25.78 -7.98
C ALA A 194 1.14 24.28 -8.08
N SER A 195 1.44 23.60 -6.96
CA SER A 195 1.65 22.15 -6.95
C SER A 195 0.34 21.38 -7.16
N VAL A 196 -0.76 21.79 -6.53
CA VAL A 196 -2.10 21.21 -6.80
C VAL A 196 -2.54 21.49 -8.23
N ALA A 197 -2.26 22.68 -8.78
CA ALA A 197 -2.52 23.02 -10.17
C ALA A 197 -1.64 22.23 -11.15
N ALA A 198 -0.38 21.94 -10.82
CA ALA A 198 0.51 21.12 -11.64
C ALA A 198 0.10 19.64 -11.63
N THR A 199 -0.26 19.09 -10.46
CA THR A 199 -0.79 17.72 -10.34
C THR A 199 -2.18 17.59 -11.00
N GLN A 200 -3.02 18.63 -10.94
CA GLN A 200 -4.25 18.70 -11.72
C GLN A 200 -3.98 18.80 -13.23
N ALA A 201 -3.01 19.61 -13.66
CA ALA A 201 -2.66 19.75 -15.07
C ALA A 201 -2.05 18.46 -15.65
N GLU A 202 -1.29 17.70 -14.85
CA GLU A 202 -0.72 16.41 -15.24
C GLU A 202 -1.77 15.28 -15.27
N SER A 203 -2.68 15.24 -14.30
CA SER A 203 -3.86 14.35 -14.34
C SER A 203 -4.79 14.70 -15.51
N GLN A 204 -4.94 16.00 -15.82
CA GLN A 204 -5.65 16.48 -17.00
C GLN A 204 -4.94 16.08 -18.31
N GLN A 205 -3.60 16.10 -18.37
CA GLN A 205 -2.86 15.65 -19.55
C GLN A 205 -3.02 14.15 -19.83
N LEU A 206 -3.04 13.31 -18.79
CA LEU A 206 -3.31 11.88 -18.95
C LEU A 206 -4.74 11.63 -19.44
N MET A 207 -5.70 12.40 -18.96
CA MET A 207 -7.09 12.35 -19.43
C MET A 207 -7.22 12.68 -20.92
N LEU A 208 -6.34 13.52 -21.47
CA LEU A 208 -6.32 13.96 -22.88
C LEU A 208 -5.47 13.05 -23.80
N GLN A 209 -4.91 11.94 -23.31
CA GLN A 209 -4.24 10.96 -24.17
C GLN A 209 -5.28 10.11 -24.91
N PRO A 210 -4.96 9.60 -26.13
CA PRO A 210 -5.86 8.70 -26.85
C PRO A 210 -6.00 7.36 -26.12
N VAL A 211 -7.16 6.70 -26.25
CA VAL A 211 -7.43 5.40 -25.62
C VAL A 211 -6.44 4.30 -26.01
N THR A 212 -5.77 4.41 -27.16
CA THR A 212 -4.70 3.50 -27.60
C THR A 212 -3.44 3.54 -26.72
N ALA A 213 -3.29 4.56 -25.87
CA ALA A 213 -2.21 4.61 -24.87
C ALA A 213 -2.40 3.56 -23.76
N ILE A 214 -3.63 3.06 -23.58
CA ILE A 214 -3.95 1.99 -22.64
C ILE A 214 -3.86 0.65 -23.38
N ARG A 215 -3.27 -0.36 -22.73
CA ARG A 215 -3.28 -1.72 -23.26
C ARG A 215 -4.72 -2.21 -23.41
N MET A 216 -5.11 -2.51 -24.65
CA MET A 216 -6.41 -3.10 -24.95
C MET A 216 -6.42 -4.61 -24.70
N LEU A 217 -7.58 -5.13 -24.32
CA LEU A 217 -7.82 -6.56 -24.23
C LEU A 217 -8.11 -7.13 -25.62
N ASP A 218 -7.59 -8.34 -25.87
CA ASP A 218 -7.74 -9.01 -27.15
C ASP A 218 -9.22 -9.33 -27.45
N VAL A 219 -9.55 -9.29 -28.74
CA VAL A 219 -10.91 -9.54 -29.23
C VAL A 219 -11.15 -11.03 -29.38
N HIS A 220 -11.92 -11.61 -28.47
CA HIS A 220 -12.42 -12.99 -28.58
C HIS A 220 -13.89 -13.00 -28.97
N THR A 221 -14.20 -13.65 -30.11
CA THR A 221 -15.57 -13.69 -30.64
C THR A 221 -16.16 -15.09 -30.62
N ILE A 222 -17.44 -15.19 -30.28
CA ILE A 222 -18.24 -16.42 -30.32
C ILE A 222 -19.51 -16.22 -31.14
N ALA A 223 -20.10 -17.28 -31.69
CA ALA A 223 -21.36 -17.19 -32.42
C ALA A 223 -22.55 -16.94 -31.47
N GLU A 224 -23.58 -16.24 -31.93
CA GLU A 224 -24.80 -15.99 -31.15
C GLU A 224 -25.55 -17.28 -30.77
N THR A 225 -25.35 -18.35 -31.54
CA THR A 225 -25.90 -19.69 -31.34
C THR A 225 -25.03 -20.59 -30.48
N ALA A 226 -23.89 -20.10 -29.96
CA ALA A 226 -23.11 -20.85 -28.99
C ALA A 226 -23.77 -20.81 -27.62
N THR A 227 -23.44 -21.77 -26.77
CA THR A 227 -24.03 -21.88 -25.44
C THR A 227 -23.36 -20.92 -24.45
N LEU A 228 -24.01 -20.65 -23.31
CA LEU A 228 -23.40 -19.88 -22.23
C LEU A 228 -22.18 -20.61 -21.63
N VAL A 229 -22.18 -21.95 -21.63
CA VAL A 229 -21.00 -22.76 -21.26
C VAL A 229 -19.84 -22.52 -22.20
N ASP A 230 -20.08 -22.45 -23.52
CA ASP A 230 -19.01 -22.17 -24.50
C ASP A 230 -18.43 -20.77 -24.28
N ALA A 231 -19.28 -19.77 -24.01
CA ALA A 231 -18.85 -18.41 -23.69
C ALA A 231 -18.02 -18.36 -22.40
N ALA A 232 -18.49 -18.97 -21.32
CA ALA A 232 -17.75 -19.03 -20.04
C ALA A 232 -16.41 -19.77 -20.18
N THR A 233 -16.38 -20.84 -20.98
CA THR A 233 -15.15 -21.60 -21.28
C THR A 233 -14.16 -20.73 -22.06
N THR A 234 -14.64 -20.03 -23.09
CA THR A 234 -13.82 -19.11 -23.90
C THR A 234 -13.25 -17.98 -23.03
N MET A 235 -14.07 -17.37 -22.18
CA MET A 235 -13.64 -16.37 -21.20
C MET A 235 -12.51 -16.90 -20.30
N THR A 236 -12.69 -18.09 -19.73
CA THR A 236 -11.72 -18.71 -18.81
C THR A 236 -10.40 -19.00 -19.52
N GLN A 237 -10.45 -19.60 -20.72
CA GLN A 237 -9.25 -19.93 -21.50
C GLN A 237 -8.48 -18.69 -21.94
N ALA A 238 -9.19 -17.63 -22.32
CA ALA A 238 -8.58 -16.36 -22.72
C ALA A 238 -8.14 -15.49 -21.52
N GLY A 239 -8.50 -15.86 -20.27
CA GLY A 239 -8.26 -15.04 -19.08
C GLY A 239 -9.06 -13.72 -19.08
N LEU A 240 -10.20 -13.69 -19.77
CA LEU A 240 -11.05 -12.51 -19.94
C LEU A 240 -12.37 -12.68 -19.18
N LYS A 241 -13.03 -11.57 -18.85
CA LYS A 241 -14.39 -11.58 -18.25
C LYS A 241 -15.49 -11.19 -19.24
N HIS A 242 -15.19 -11.31 -20.52
CA HIS A 242 -16.12 -10.99 -21.61
C HIS A 242 -15.74 -11.73 -22.88
N VAL A 243 -16.72 -11.86 -23.78
CA VAL A 243 -16.55 -12.23 -25.18
C VAL A 243 -17.45 -11.35 -26.04
N LEU A 244 -17.07 -11.15 -27.30
CA LEU A 244 -17.94 -10.53 -28.30
C LEU A 244 -18.80 -11.61 -28.97
N VAL A 245 -20.08 -11.32 -29.17
CA VAL A 245 -21.05 -12.27 -29.72
C VAL A 245 -21.41 -11.86 -31.14
N LYS A 246 -21.01 -12.66 -32.13
CA LYS A 246 -21.27 -12.45 -33.56
C LYS A 246 -22.64 -12.99 -33.94
N ARG A 247 -23.48 -12.11 -34.48
CA ARG A 247 -24.77 -12.45 -35.08
C ARG A 247 -24.58 -13.10 -36.45
N ILE A 248 -25.42 -14.09 -36.75
CA ILE A 248 -25.48 -14.66 -38.11
C ILE A 248 -26.13 -13.60 -39.00
N PRO A 249 -25.53 -13.23 -40.15
CA PRO A 249 -26.15 -12.28 -41.06
C PRO A 249 -27.46 -12.87 -41.60
N THR A 250 -28.60 -12.28 -41.23
CA THR A 250 -29.87 -12.57 -41.90
C THR A 250 -29.95 -11.75 -43.18
N VAL A 251 -30.23 -12.41 -44.30
CA VAL A 251 -30.34 -11.78 -45.61
C VAL A 251 -31.51 -10.78 -45.61
N GLU A 252 -31.19 -9.57 -46.10
CA GLU A 252 -32.02 -8.36 -46.33
C GLU A 252 -32.43 -7.47 -45.15
N ARG A 253 -31.94 -6.21 -45.16
CA ARG A 253 -32.79 -5.00 -45.32
C ARG A 253 -32.00 -3.67 -45.39
N HIS A 254 -32.19 -2.99 -46.52
CA HIS A 254 -32.01 -1.56 -46.87
C HIS A 254 -30.65 -0.85 -46.69
N PRO A 255 -30.14 -0.17 -47.75
CA PRO A 255 -28.81 0.47 -47.79
C PRO A 255 -28.71 1.80 -47.03
N THR A 256 -29.65 2.12 -46.13
CA THR A 256 -29.72 3.44 -45.47
C THR A 256 -29.81 3.40 -43.95
N ARG A 257 -29.74 2.22 -43.31
CA ARG A 257 -29.56 2.12 -41.85
C ARG A 257 -28.11 1.76 -41.56
N SER A 258 -27.40 2.71 -40.96
CA SER A 258 -26.03 2.63 -40.45
C SER A 258 -25.72 1.26 -39.86
N HIS A 259 -24.52 0.73 -40.18
CA HIS A 259 -23.88 -0.46 -39.64
C HIS A 259 -24.09 -0.65 -38.12
N GLN A 260 -25.27 -1.09 -37.69
CA GLN A 260 -25.46 -1.56 -36.33
C GLN A 260 -24.70 -2.88 -36.26
N SER A 261 -23.50 -2.83 -35.68
CA SER A 261 -22.52 -3.90 -35.71
C SER A 261 -23.19 -5.24 -35.40
N ASN A 262 -22.91 -6.27 -36.20
CA ASN A 262 -23.33 -7.66 -35.94
C ASN A 262 -22.66 -8.26 -34.69
N LEU A 263 -22.20 -7.42 -33.77
CA LEU A 263 -21.47 -7.76 -32.57
C LEU A 263 -22.29 -7.32 -31.36
N GLY A 264 -22.48 -8.25 -30.44
CA GLY A 264 -22.87 -7.97 -29.06
C GLY A 264 -21.72 -8.24 -28.11
N ILE A 265 -21.94 -7.98 -26.83
CA ILE A 265 -21.00 -8.31 -25.76
C ILE A 265 -21.73 -9.14 -24.71
N LEU A 266 -21.05 -10.15 -24.21
CA LEU A 266 -21.49 -11.00 -23.11
C LEU A 266 -20.38 -11.00 -22.06
N THR A 267 -20.74 -10.74 -20.80
CA THR A 267 -19.82 -10.61 -19.67
C THR A 267 -20.05 -11.68 -18.61
N ASP A 268 -19.12 -11.81 -17.67
CA ASP A 268 -19.30 -12.63 -16.47
C ASP A 268 -20.57 -12.31 -15.68
N ALA A 269 -20.98 -11.04 -15.62
CA ALA A 269 -22.25 -10.65 -15.02
C ALA A 269 -23.48 -11.26 -15.72
N ASP A 270 -23.41 -11.49 -17.04
CA ASP A 270 -24.48 -12.14 -17.79
C ASP A 270 -24.53 -13.65 -17.49
N ILE A 271 -23.37 -14.27 -17.28
CA ILE A 271 -23.27 -15.66 -16.80
C ILE A 271 -23.85 -15.77 -15.39
N CYS A 272 -23.49 -14.86 -14.47
CA CYS A 272 -24.06 -14.82 -13.12
C CYS A 272 -25.58 -14.62 -13.14
N ARG A 273 -26.10 -13.79 -14.06
CA ARG A 273 -27.54 -13.61 -14.27
C ARG A 273 -28.20 -14.92 -14.72
N ALA A 274 -27.65 -15.62 -15.71
CA ALA A 274 -28.19 -16.90 -16.16
C ALA A 274 -28.20 -17.96 -15.04
N VAL A 275 -27.15 -18.00 -14.21
CA VAL A 275 -27.10 -18.86 -13.01
C VAL A 275 -28.20 -18.48 -12.01
N SER A 276 -28.41 -17.19 -11.76
CA SER A 276 -29.45 -16.71 -10.85
C SER A 276 -30.87 -17.04 -11.33
N GLU A 277 -31.07 -17.04 -12.65
CA GLU A 277 -32.33 -17.42 -13.31
C GLU A 277 -32.53 -18.95 -13.39
N ARG A 278 -31.56 -19.74 -12.90
CA ARG A 278 -31.55 -21.21 -12.90
C ARG A 278 -31.73 -21.82 -14.29
N VAL A 279 -31.21 -21.14 -15.30
CA VAL A 279 -31.25 -21.62 -16.69
C VAL A 279 -30.16 -22.67 -16.91
N ASP A 280 -30.48 -23.69 -17.69
CA ASP A 280 -29.49 -24.66 -18.14
C ASP A 280 -28.51 -24.00 -19.13
N MET A 281 -27.33 -23.62 -18.62
CA MET A 281 -26.29 -22.94 -19.38
C MET A 281 -25.74 -23.77 -20.54
N SER A 282 -25.91 -25.10 -20.51
CA SER A 282 -25.47 -26.00 -21.58
C SER A 282 -26.37 -25.94 -22.82
N THR A 283 -27.57 -25.38 -22.69
CA THR A 283 -28.54 -25.24 -23.79
C THR A 283 -28.91 -23.79 -24.06
N ALA A 284 -28.78 -22.90 -23.08
CA ALA A 284 -29.02 -21.47 -23.24
C ALA A 284 -28.00 -20.82 -24.19
N LEU A 285 -28.51 -20.00 -25.10
CA LEU A 285 -27.73 -19.43 -26.18
C LEU A 285 -27.23 -18.02 -25.85
N CYS A 286 -26.05 -17.69 -26.35
CA CYS A 286 -25.41 -16.39 -26.13
C CYS A 286 -26.31 -15.23 -26.60
N ARG A 287 -27.08 -15.39 -27.68
CA ARG A 287 -27.97 -14.35 -28.21
C ARG A 287 -29.03 -13.85 -27.23
N ASP A 288 -29.44 -14.71 -26.28
CA ASP A 288 -30.52 -14.39 -25.35
C ASP A 288 -30.00 -13.56 -24.16
N TYR A 289 -28.69 -13.60 -23.91
CA TYR A 289 -28.04 -12.91 -22.79
C TYR A 289 -27.13 -11.75 -23.23
N ALA A 290 -26.57 -11.81 -24.44
CA ALA A 290 -25.68 -10.78 -24.96
C ALA A 290 -26.39 -9.45 -25.23
N LYS A 291 -25.68 -8.35 -25.01
CA LYS A 291 -26.16 -7.01 -25.35
C LYS A 291 -25.62 -6.60 -26.72
N PHE A 292 -26.52 -6.43 -27.69
CA PHE A 292 -26.18 -6.06 -29.08
C PHE A 292 -26.18 -4.55 -29.34
N LYS A 293 -26.65 -3.75 -28.38
CA LYS A 293 -26.45 -2.30 -28.40
C LYS A 293 -25.14 -1.99 -27.70
N LEU A 294 -24.03 -2.07 -28.43
CA LEU A 294 -22.71 -1.79 -27.91
C LEU A 294 -22.51 -0.29 -27.69
N HIS A 295 -21.93 0.05 -26.54
CA HIS A 295 -21.33 1.34 -26.31
C HIS A 295 -19.85 1.22 -26.66
N THR A 296 -19.41 1.94 -27.68
CA THR A 296 -18.05 1.87 -28.23
C THR A 296 -17.33 3.20 -28.06
N ILE A 297 -16.04 3.20 -28.35
CA ILE A 297 -15.19 4.39 -28.39
C ILE A 297 -14.25 4.31 -29.60
N ASP A 298 -14.02 5.41 -30.30
CA ASP A 298 -13.06 5.45 -31.40
C ASP A 298 -11.62 5.51 -30.84
N HIS A 299 -10.69 4.83 -31.51
CA HIS A 299 -9.30 4.67 -31.04
C HIS A 299 -8.51 5.98 -30.85
N HIS A 300 -8.92 7.07 -31.50
CA HIS A 300 -8.32 8.40 -31.33
C HIS A 300 -8.93 9.24 -30.22
N GLN A 301 -10.04 8.80 -29.61
CA GLN A 301 -10.70 9.56 -28.56
C GLN A 301 -9.95 9.50 -27.24
N ASP A 302 -10.16 10.51 -26.41
CA ASP A 302 -9.44 10.72 -25.16
C ASP A 302 -9.86 9.73 -24.07
N ILE A 303 -8.93 9.46 -23.15
CA ILE A 303 -9.19 8.64 -21.95
C ILE A 303 -10.32 9.24 -21.08
N SER A 304 -10.46 10.56 -21.03
CA SER A 304 -11.60 11.21 -20.37
C SER A 304 -12.94 10.85 -21.00
N GLU A 305 -13.00 10.78 -22.33
CA GLU A 305 -14.22 10.39 -23.05
C GLU A 305 -14.55 8.91 -22.77
N ALA A 306 -13.54 8.05 -22.70
CA ALA A 306 -13.71 6.66 -22.30
C ALA A 306 -14.29 6.53 -20.89
N LEU A 307 -13.72 7.25 -19.93
CA LEU A 307 -14.17 7.23 -18.54
C LEU A 307 -15.59 7.79 -18.40
N LEU A 308 -15.89 8.89 -19.09
CA LEU A 308 -17.24 9.48 -19.13
C LEU A 308 -18.26 8.52 -19.74
N ALA A 309 -17.91 7.84 -20.83
CA ALA A 309 -18.77 6.82 -21.44
C ALA A 309 -19.03 5.66 -20.48
N MET A 310 -18.00 5.15 -19.80
CA MET A 310 -18.16 4.08 -18.79
C MET A 310 -19.08 4.51 -17.63
N ILE A 311 -18.94 5.74 -17.13
CA ILE A 311 -19.80 6.29 -16.07
C ILE A 311 -21.23 6.48 -16.55
N ARG A 312 -21.41 7.16 -17.69
CA ARG A 312 -22.72 7.52 -18.25
C ARG A 312 -23.55 6.30 -18.57
N TYR A 313 -22.94 5.30 -19.19
CA TYR A 313 -23.62 4.08 -19.63
C TYR A 313 -23.55 2.95 -18.60
N ARG A 314 -22.85 3.16 -17.47
CA ARG A 314 -22.63 2.17 -16.41
C ARG A 314 -22.07 0.86 -16.96
N VAL A 315 -21.07 0.98 -17.83
CA VAL A 315 -20.37 -0.16 -18.45
C VAL A 315 -18.92 -0.18 -17.98
N HIS A 316 -18.39 -1.38 -17.78
CA HIS A 316 -16.98 -1.57 -17.36
C HIS A 316 -16.06 -1.90 -18.53
N ARG A 317 -16.60 -2.01 -19.75
CA ARG A 317 -15.90 -2.42 -20.96
C ARG A 317 -16.41 -1.60 -22.14
N LEU A 318 -15.49 -1.10 -22.96
CA LEU A 318 -15.79 -0.38 -24.19
C LEU A 318 -15.02 -1.02 -25.35
N PRO A 319 -15.69 -1.63 -26.33
CA PRO A 319 -15.05 -2.00 -27.59
C PRO A 319 -14.49 -0.76 -28.29
N VAL A 320 -13.25 -0.86 -28.74
CA VAL A 320 -12.51 0.24 -29.39
C VAL A 320 -12.58 0.04 -30.91
N LEU A 321 -13.00 1.09 -31.62
CA LEU A 321 -13.17 1.09 -33.07
C LEU A 321 -11.99 1.76 -33.79
N ASP A 322 -11.55 1.16 -34.90
CA ASP A 322 -10.60 1.78 -35.83
C ASP A 322 -11.29 2.71 -36.85
N GLU A 323 -10.51 3.24 -37.80
CA GLU A 323 -11.00 4.09 -38.90
C GLU A 323 -12.04 3.38 -39.78
N ASN A 324 -11.99 2.05 -39.87
CA ASN A 324 -12.89 1.22 -40.66
C ASN A 324 -14.16 0.81 -39.90
N GLN A 325 -14.35 1.29 -38.66
CA GLN A 325 -15.43 0.90 -37.75
C GLN A 325 -15.37 -0.59 -37.34
N GLU A 326 -14.17 -1.17 -37.35
CA GLU A 326 -13.93 -2.51 -36.85
C GLU A 326 -13.43 -2.48 -35.40
N VAL A 327 -13.86 -3.47 -34.60
CA VAL A 327 -13.40 -3.60 -33.21
C VAL A 327 -11.99 -4.17 -33.20
N ILE A 328 -11.01 -3.34 -32.82
CA ILE A 328 -9.60 -3.72 -32.72
C ILE A 328 -9.17 -4.19 -31.34
N GLY A 329 -10.01 -3.94 -30.33
CA GLY A 329 -9.71 -4.27 -28.93
C GLY A 329 -10.87 -3.92 -28.01
N VAL A 330 -10.76 -4.30 -26.75
CA VAL A 330 -11.71 -3.87 -25.71
C VAL A 330 -10.97 -3.19 -24.57
N LEU A 331 -11.39 -1.96 -24.24
CA LEU A 331 -10.87 -1.19 -23.13
C LEU A 331 -11.62 -1.57 -21.84
N GLY A 332 -10.91 -2.06 -20.83
CA GLY A 332 -11.45 -2.37 -19.51
C GLY A 332 -11.32 -1.20 -18.53
N GLN A 333 -12.31 -1.01 -17.66
CA GLN A 333 -12.28 0.05 -16.65
C GLN A 333 -11.12 -0.15 -15.67
N SER A 334 -10.82 -1.38 -15.26
CA SER A 334 -9.69 -1.66 -14.37
C SER A 334 -8.35 -1.32 -15.02
N ASP A 335 -8.21 -1.57 -16.33
CA ASP A 335 -7.00 -1.25 -17.09
C ASP A 335 -6.83 0.26 -17.27
N LEU A 336 -7.93 0.98 -17.52
CA LEU A 336 -7.97 2.44 -17.56
C LEU A 336 -7.61 3.06 -16.22
N LEU A 337 -8.21 2.58 -15.12
CA LEU A 337 -7.90 3.07 -13.77
C LEU A 337 -6.45 2.73 -13.35
N ALA A 338 -5.96 1.55 -13.73
CA ALA A 338 -4.57 1.18 -13.52
C ALA A 338 -3.63 2.11 -14.27
N PHE A 339 -3.90 2.45 -15.54
CA PHE A 339 -3.12 3.42 -16.31
C PHE A 339 -3.08 4.79 -15.62
N LEU A 340 -4.21 5.29 -15.14
CA LEU A 340 -4.29 6.54 -14.38
C LEU A 340 -3.56 6.49 -13.03
N SER A 341 -3.15 5.31 -12.55
CA SER A 341 -2.48 5.10 -11.26
C SER A 341 -0.94 4.93 -11.32
N HIS A 342 -0.32 4.86 -12.52
CA HIS A 342 1.12 4.55 -12.69
C HIS A 342 2.07 5.77 -12.52
N HIS A 343 2.05 6.43 -11.35
CA HIS A 343 2.91 7.58 -11.04
C HIS A 343 4.44 7.30 -11.11
N SER A 344 4.89 6.08 -10.82
CA SER A 344 6.33 5.74 -10.80
C SER A 344 6.98 5.68 -12.19
N GLN A 345 6.22 5.37 -13.23
CA GLN A 345 6.72 5.32 -14.61
C GLN A 345 7.01 6.72 -15.14
N LEU A 346 6.17 7.70 -14.82
CA LEU A 346 6.39 9.10 -15.17
C LEU A 346 7.64 9.65 -14.49
N ILE A 347 7.84 9.37 -13.19
CA ILE A 347 9.05 9.75 -12.46
C ILE A 347 10.28 9.20 -13.18
N THR A 348 10.25 7.93 -13.59
CA THR A 348 11.36 7.28 -14.31
C THR A 348 11.66 7.98 -15.64
N LEU A 349 10.64 8.26 -16.45
CA LEU A 349 10.78 8.98 -17.73
C LEU A 349 11.38 10.38 -17.53
N GLN A 350 10.94 11.12 -16.51
CA GLN A 350 11.49 12.44 -16.21
C GLN A 350 12.97 12.37 -15.80
N ILE A 351 13.36 11.36 -15.01
CA ILE A 351 14.76 11.12 -14.67
C ILE A 351 15.58 10.85 -15.94
N GLU A 352 15.11 9.97 -16.82
CA GLU A 352 15.81 9.64 -18.06
C GLU A 352 15.98 10.85 -18.98
N GLN A 353 14.95 11.69 -19.09
CA GLN A 353 14.96 12.90 -19.92
C GLN A 353 15.74 14.06 -19.31
N ALA A 354 16.13 14.00 -18.04
CA ALA A 354 16.90 15.06 -17.39
C ALA A 354 18.22 15.31 -18.15
N ARG A 355 18.51 16.58 -18.46
CA ARG A 355 19.73 17.02 -19.18
C ARG A 355 20.66 17.86 -18.30
N SER A 356 20.23 18.16 -17.08
CA SER A 356 20.99 18.90 -16.08
C SER A 356 20.65 18.38 -14.69
N ILE A 357 21.54 18.67 -13.73
CA ILE A 357 21.36 18.29 -12.33
C ILE A 357 20.11 18.94 -11.74
N ASP A 358 19.80 20.19 -12.10
CA ASP A 358 18.61 20.88 -11.60
C ASP A 358 17.30 20.19 -12.01
N MET A 359 17.25 19.60 -13.20
CA MET A 359 16.05 18.87 -13.66
C MET A 359 15.80 17.56 -12.88
N LEU A 360 16.75 17.09 -12.07
CA LEU A 360 16.54 15.93 -11.19
C LEU A 360 15.80 16.28 -9.89
N LYS A 361 15.71 17.57 -9.51
CA LYS A 361 15.04 17.99 -8.26
C LYS A 361 13.55 17.64 -8.28
N GLY A 362 12.87 17.87 -9.39
CA GLY A 362 11.44 17.55 -9.57
C GLY A 362 11.12 16.07 -9.35
N PRO A 363 11.77 15.14 -10.09
CA PRO A 363 11.57 13.71 -9.87
C PRO A 363 11.87 13.25 -8.44
N VAL A 364 12.92 13.79 -7.81
CA VAL A 364 13.26 13.46 -6.40
C VAL A 364 12.16 13.91 -5.44
N GLU A 365 11.54 15.08 -5.66
CA GLU A 365 10.37 15.52 -4.88
C GLU A 365 9.14 14.64 -5.10
N GLN A 366 8.88 14.23 -6.34
CA GLN A 366 7.79 13.33 -6.70
C GLN A 366 7.93 11.95 -6.05
N ILE A 367 9.15 11.42 -5.90
CA ILE A 367 9.38 10.17 -5.12
C ILE A 367 8.86 10.34 -3.67
N GLY A 368 9.09 11.51 -3.07
CA GLY A 368 8.57 11.83 -1.73
C GLY A 368 7.05 11.92 -1.67
N GLN A 369 6.39 12.41 -2.72
CA GLN A 369 4.93 12.44 -2.84
C GLN A 369 4.37 11.03 -3.03
N TYR A 370 4.98 10.25 -3.92
CA TYR A 370 4.66 8.84 -4.15
C TYR A 370 4.65 8.03 -2.84
N ILE A 371 5.68 8.18 -2.00
CA ILE A 371 5.73 7.51 -0.68
C ILE A 371 4.50 7.83 0.17
N ARG A 372 4.15 9.13 0.28
CA ARG A 372 2.99 9.58 1.08
C ARG A 372 1.69 9.02 0.54
N GLU A 373 1.48 9.09 -0.77
CA GLU A 373 0.26 8.63 -1.42
C GLU A 373 0.08 7.12 -1.27
N GLN A 374 1.12 6.33 -1.58
CA GLN A 374 1.02 4.88 -1.48
C GLN A 374 0.83 4.42 -0.02
N HIS A 375 1.48 5.09 0.92
CA HIS A 375 1.30 4.82 2.33
C HIS A 375 -0.14 5.12 2.79
N ASN A 376 -0.70 6.26 2.40
CA ASN A 376 -2.08 6.63 2.71
C ASN A 376 -3.10 5.70 2.05
N ASN A 377 -2.77 5.13 0.88
CA ASN A 377 -3.56 4.12 0.19
C ASN A 377 -3.45 2.72 0.82
N GLY A 378 -2.71 2.56 1.93
CA GLY A 378 -2.58 1.29 2.66
C GLY A 378 -1.69 0.26 1.97
N ILE A 379 -0.86 0.67 1.01
CA ILE A 379 0.11 -0.22 0.36
C ILE A 379 1.16 -0.65 1.39
N LYS A 380 1.49 -1.96 1.39
CA LYS A 380 2.49 -2.52 2.31
C LYS A 380 3.83 -1.83 2.14
N ILE A 381 4.45 -1.52 3.28
CA ILE A 381 5.70 -0.76 3.35
C ILE A 381 6.85 -1.40 2.56
N GLY A 382 6.95 -2.74 2.57
CA GLY A 382 7.98 -3.46 1.81
C GLY A 382 7.85 -3.31 0.29
N VAL A 383 6.63 -3.09 -0.22
CA VAL A 383 6.38 -2.82 -1.64
C VAL A 383 6.82 -1.40 -1.98
N ILE A 384 6.42 -0.42 -1.15
CA ILE A 384 6.80 0.99 -1.33
C ILE A 384 8.33 1.12 -1.33
N SER A 385 9.01 0.51 -0.36
CA SER A 385 10.47 0.58 -0.20
C SER A 385 11.23 0.10 -1.44
N ARG A 386 10.79 -1.02 -2.04
CA ARG A 386 11.40 -1.56 -3.26
C ARG A 386 11.23 -0.63 -4.47
N ILE A 387 10.07 -0.01 -4.61
CA ILE A 387 9.82 0.92 -5.72
C ILE A 387 10.66 2.19 -5.52
N VAL A 388 10.71 2.72 -4.30
CA VAL A 388 11.55 3.87 -3.94
C VAL A 388 13.03 3.57 -4.20
N GLN A 389 13.51 2.38 -3.83
CA GLN A 389 14.88 1.94 -4.12
C GLN A 389 15.18 1.98 -5.63
N ALA A 390 14.28 1.44 -6.45
CA ALA A 390 14.45 1.45 -7.91
C ALA A 390 14.48 2.88 -8.47
N LEU A 391 13.58 3.75 -8.01
CA LEU A 391 13.53 5.15 -8.42
C LEU A 391 14.79 5.92 -7.99
N ASN A 392 15.26 5.72 -6.75
CA ASN A 392 16.51 6.30 -6.25
C ASN A 392 17.71 5.83 -7.08
N ALA A 393 17.78 4.54 -7.42
CA ALA A 393 18.85 4.02 -8.27
C ALA A 393 18.86 4.70 -9.64
N HIS A 394 17.71 4.97 -10.25
CA HIS A 394 17.61 5.75 -11.49
C HIS A 394 18.13 7.18 -11.30
N VAL A 395 17.74 7.87 -10.22
CA VAL A 395 18.25 9.23 -9.90
C VAL A 395 19.77 9.20 -9.78
N PHE A 396 20.33 8.26 -9.02
CA PHE A 396 21.76 8.17 -8.76
C PHE A 396 22.54 7.83 -10.04
N ALA A 397 22.04 6.87 -10.83
CA ALA A 397 22.63 6.52 -12.11
C ALA A 397 22.67 7.71 -13.07
N LYS A 398 21.56 8.45 -13.15
CA LYS A 398 21.45 9.64 -13.99
C LYS A 398 22.34 10.77 -13.52
N LEU A 399 22.38 11.02 -12.20
CA LEU A 399 23.25 12.02 -11.60
C LEU A 399 24.72 11.74 -11.93
N TRP A 400 25.17 10.49 -11.77
CA TRP A 400 26.53 10.12 -12.12
C TRP A 400 26.82 10.37 -13.60
N ARG A 401 25.91 9.94 -14.49
CA ARG A 401 26.03 10.18 -15.94
C ARG A 401 26.11 11.68 -16.30
N LEU A 402 25.46 12.56 -15.55
CA LEU A 402 25.52 14.01 -15.76
C LEU A 402 26.81 14.65 -15.20
N ILE A 403 27.51 13.96 -14.29
CA ILE A 403 28.74 14.47 -13.66
C ILE A 403 29.99 14.07 -14.43
N VAL A 404 30.03 12.86 -15.00
CA VAL A 404 31.26 12.25 -15.55
C VAL A 404 31.21 12.03 -17.05
N PRO A 405 32.36 12.01 -17.75
CA PRO A 405 32.44 11.58 -19.15
C PRO A 405 32.17 10.08 -19.29
N ASP A 406 31.75 9.65 -20.49
CA ASP A 406 31.40 8.24 -20.77
C ASP A 406 32.53 7.27 -20.41
N MET A 407 33.79 7.65 -20.66
CA MET A 407 34.94 6.81 -20.32
C MET A 407 35.05 6.52 -18.82
N VAL A 408 34.73 7.48 -17.94
CA VAL A 408 34.70 7.28 -16.48
C VAL A 408 33.50 6.41 -16.11
N TYR A 409 32.34 6.65 -16.72
CA TYR A 409 31.13 5.85 -16.46
C TYR A 409 31.34 4.36 -16.77
N GLU A 410 31.93 4.03 -17.93
CA GLU A 410 32.17 2.65 -18.38
C GLU A 410 33.28 1.91 -17.59
N ASN A 411 34.15 2.65 -16.90
CA ASN A 411 35.27 2.10 -16.13
C ASN A 411 35.06 2.16 -14.62
N THR A 412 33.88 2.57 -14.17
CA THR A 412 33.51 2.60 -12.76
C THR A 412 32.23 1.83 -12.51
N CYS A 413 31.96 1.50 -11.25
CA CYS A 413 30.71 0.91 -10.79
C CYS A 413 30.31 1.63 -9.51
N ILE A 414 29.14 2.27 -9.53
CA ILE A 414 28.54 2.83 -8.31
C ILE A 414 27.68 1.76 -7.66
N ILE A 415 27.86 1.65 -6.35
CA ILE A 415 27.03 0.82 -5.49
C ILE A 415 26.45 1.64 -4.35
N VAL A 416 25.27 1.23 -3.91
CA VAL A 416 24.65 1.69 -2.66
C VAL A 416 24.69 0.56 -1.64
N MET A 417 24.77 0.91 -0.37
CA MET A 417 24.93 -0.02 0.74
C MET A 417 23.92 0.32 1.84
N GLY A 418 23.98 -0.40 2.95
CA GLY A 418 23.11 -0.12 4.09
C GLY A 418 21.62 -0.24 3.72
N SER A 419 20.77 0.62 4.26
CA SER A 419 19.32 0.55 4.03
C SER A 419 18.92 0.69 2.57
N GLU A 420 19.62 1.53 1.80
CA GLU A 420 19.38 1.70 0.38
C GLU A 420 19.76 0.43 -0.39
N GLY A 421 20.90 -0.18 -0.07
CA GLY A 421 21.34 -1.45 -0.68
C GLY A 421 20.40 -2.63 -0.41
N ARG A 422 19.73 -2.66 0.76
CA ARG A 422 18.75 -3.69 1.11
C ARG A 422 17.35 -3.45 0.54
N GLY A 423 17.07 -2.27 -0.02
CA GLY A 423 15.72 -1.89 -0.46
C GLY A 423 14.75 -1.68 0.69
N GLU A 424 15.27 -1.29 1.85
CA GLU A 424 14.52 -1.03 3.09
C GLU A 424 14.54 0.46 3.46
N GLN A 425 15.10 1.30 2.58
CA GLN A 425 15.08 2.74 2.70
C GLN A 425 13.79 3.30 2.12
N ILE A 426 13.18 4.24 2.85
CA ILE A 426 11.86 4.78 2.51
C ILE A 426 11.91 6.30 2.58
N MET A 427 12.28 6.83 3.75
CA MET A 427 12.66 8.23 3.87
C MET A 427 14.07 8.44 3.35
N ARG A 428 14.38 9.66 2.91
CA ARG A 428 15.75 10.05 2.54
C ARG A 428 16.62 9.95 3.80
N THR A 429 17.47 8.93 3.85
CA THR A 429 18.43 8.72 4.95
C THR A 429 19.86 8.86 4.44
N ASP A 430 20.81 8.69 5.37
CA ASP A 430 22.25 8.81 5.15
C ASP A 430 22.70 8.10 3.84
N GLN A 431 23.56 8.78 3.09
CA GLN A 431 24.13 8.25 1.86
C GLN A 431 25.22 7.21 2.17
N ASP A 432 24.89 5.93 2.03
CA ASP A 432 25.89 4.84 2.05
C ASP A 432 26.19 4.40 0.61
N ASN A 433 27.31 4.88 0.03
CA ASN A 433 27.69 4.56 -1.35
C ASN A 433 29.20 4.42 -1.54
N ALA A 434 29.59 3.71 -2.61
CA ALA A 434 30.99 3.49 -2.97
C ALA A 434 31.18 3.45 -4.49
N LEU A 435 32.41 3.80 -4.92
CA LEU A 435 32.83 3.80 -6.32
C LEU A 435 33.93 2.75 -6.52
N ILE A 436 33.60 1.65 -7.19
CA ILE A 436 34.56 0.63 -7.58
C ILE A 436 35.14 0.99 -8.94
N ILE A 437 36.47 1.08 -9.04
CA ILE A 437 37.17 1.50 -10.25
C ILE A 437 37.79 0.27 -10.94
N ARG A 438 37.70 0.18 -12.27
CA ARG A 438 38.38 -0.87 -13.04
C ARG A 438 39.89 -0.79 -12.80
N ASN A 439 40.53 -1.93 -12.58
CA ASN A 439 41.99 -1.99 -12.45
C ASN A 439 42.66 -1.43 -13.71
N GLY A 440 43.65 -0.55 -13.52
CA GLY A 440 44.39 0.10 -14.62
C GLY A 440 43.72 1.35 -15.20
N PHE A 441 42.46 1.65 -14.84
CA PHE A 441 41.84 2.93 -15.18
C PHE A 441 42.25 4.01 -14.17
N ASN A 442 42.57 5.21 -14.67
CA ASN A 442 42.90 6.37 -13.86
C ASN A 442 42.37 7.64 -14.51
N ASP A 443 41.79 8.52 -13.70
CA ASP A 443 41.35 9.86 -14.08
C ASP A 443 41.59 10.77 -12.87
N SER A 444 42.27 11.90 -13.10
CA SER A 444 42.70 12.82 -12.03
C SER A 444 41.53 13.46 -11.28
N ASN A 445 40.35 13.53 -11.91
CA ASN A 445 39.17 14.23 -11.40
C ASN A 445 38.22 13.30 -10.64
N LEU A 446 38.53 12.00 -10.49
CA LEU A 446 37.66 11.04 -9.80
C LEU A 446 37.28 11.47 -8.37
N ALA A 447 38.18 12.17 -7.68
CA ALA A 447 37.92 12.69 -6.34
C ALA A 447 36.84 13.77 -6.39
N ASP A 448 37.00 14.72 -7.30
CA ASP A 448 36.11 15.86 -7.48
C ASP A 448 34.73 15.40 -7.96
N TYR A 449 34.67 14.43 -8.88
CA TYR A 449 33.43 13.83 -9.33
C TYR A 449 32.67 13.16 -8.19
N ALA A 450 33.37 12.39 -7.34
CA ALA A 450 32.77 11.73 -6.19
C ALA A 450 32.28 12.72 -5.13
N GLN A 451 33.07 13.76 -4.86
CA GLN A 451 32.66 14.82 -3.94
C GLN A 451 31.43 15.56 -4.47
N LYS A 452 31.40 15.89 -5.77
CA LYS A 452 30.24 16.53 -6.41
C LYS A 452 29.00 15.64 -6.35
N PHE A 453 29.13 14.33 -6.57
CA PHE A 453 28.03 13.38 -6.48
C PHE A 453 27.38 13.39 -5.09
N ASN A 454 28.17 13.19 -4.02
CA ASN A 454 27.64 13.19 -2.65
C ASN A 454 27.08 14.55 -2.23
N HIS A 455 27.69 15.66 -2.66
CA HIS A 455 27.23 17.01 -2.35
C HIS A 455 25.87 17.31 -3.00
N VAL A 456 25.70 17.01 -4.28
CA VAL A 456 24.44 17.22 -5.00
C VAL A 456 23.32 16.36 -4.40
N LEU A 457 23.60 15.11 -4.02
CA LEU A 457 22.63 14.30 -3.29
C LEU A 457 22.23 14.93 -1.94
N ALA A 458 23.17 15.56 -1.23
CA ALA A 458 22.87 16.29 -0.01
C ALA A 458 21.95 17.49 -0.24
N GLU A 459 22.19 18.26 -1.31
CA GLU A 459 21.29 19.35 -1.73
C GLU A 459 19.88 18.85 -2.10
N MET A 460 19.77 17.64 -2.68
CA MET A 460 18.49 16.98 -2.98
C MET A 460 17.83 16.36 -1.73
N GLY A 461 18.45 16.47 -0.56
CA GLY A 461 17.90 16.05 0.72
C GLY A 461 18.25 14.63 1.15
N TYR A 462 19.27 14.01 0.56
CA TYR A 462 19.88 12.77 1.07
C TYR A 462 21.05 13.16 1.99
N PRO A 463 20.92 13.12 3.32
CA PRO A 463 21.96 13.62 4.22
C PRO A 463 23.30 12.87 4.08
N LEU A 464 24.41 13.57 4.35
CA LEU A 464 25.74 12.94 4.39
C LEU A 464 25.81 11.93 5.54
N CYS A 465 26.50 10.82 5.30
CA CYS A 465 26.67 9.77 6.30
C CYS A 465 27.67 10.18 7.39
N GLU A 466 27.23 10.16 8.66
CA GLU A 466 28.09 10.42 9.84
C GLU A 466 29.28 9.46 9.93
N GLY A 467 29.10 8.22 9.45
CA GLY A 467 30.15 7.20 9.39
C GLY A 467 31.13 7.36 8.23
N ASN A 468 30.96 8.39 7.40
CA ASN A 468 31.78 8.68 6.23
C ASN A 468 31.89 7.50 5.22
N ILE A 469 30.81 6.74 5.08
CA ILE A 469 30.66 5.59 4.15
C ILE A 469 30.16 6.09 2.79
N MET A 470 30.96 6.91 2.13
CA MET A 470 30.59 7.62 0.91
C MET A 470 31.74 7.58 -0.09
N MET A 471 31.44 7.58 -1.39
CA MET A 471 32.48 7.57 -2.44
C MET A 471 33.38 8.82 -2.45
N SER A 472 32.98 9.91 -1.80
CA SER A 472 33.85 11.06 -1.50
C SER A 472 35.04 10.70 -0.59
N ASN A 473 34.91 9.66 0.25
CA ASN A 473 35.98 9.12 1.07
C ASN A 473 36.86 8.17 0.24
N PRO A 474 38.20 8.36 0.18
CA PRO A 474 39.12 7.47 -0.55
C PRO A 474 39.00 5.99 -0.18
N LEU A 475 38.62 5.66 1.06
CA LEU A 475 38.40 4.27 1.47
C LEU A 475 37.31 3.58 0.64
N TRP A 476 36.29 4.34 0.23
CA TRP A 476 35.13 3.89 -0.53
C TRP A 476 35.20 4.28 -2.01
N ARG A 477 36.37 4.73 -2.47
CA ARG A 477 36.68 5.03 -3.88
C ARG A 477 38.01 4.40 -4.24
N GLN A 478 37.98 3.14 -4.66
CA GLN A 478 39.19 2.37 -4.92
C GLN A 478 39.09 1.51 -6.18
N SER A 479 40.25 1.16 -6.73
CA SER A 479 40.35 0.10 -7.74
C SER A 479 39.86 -1.23 -7.16
N LEU A 480 39.30 -2.09 -8.01
CA LEU A 480 38.79 -3.41 -7.63
C LEU A 480 39.81 -4.22 -6.83
N ASN A 481 41.08 -4.26 -7.24
CA ASN A 481 42.11 -5.02 -6.52
C ASN A 481 42.38 -4.46 -5.13
N ARG A 482 42.41 -3.13 -4.98
CA ARG A 482 42.60 -2.50 -3.69
C ARG A 482 41.41 -2.76 -2.76
N PHE A 483 40.18 -2.66 -3.25
CA PHE A 483 39.00 -3.05 -2.48
C PHE A 483 39.06 -4.50 -2.00
N LYS A 484 39.49 -5.45 -2.86
CA LYS A 484 39.68 -6.85 -2.44
C LYS A 484 40.73 -7.00 -1.34
N SER A 485 41.83 -6.26 -1.42
CA SER A 485 42.85 -6.24 -0.37
C SER A 485 42.27 -5.70 0.95
N GLU A 486 41.55 -4.58 0.94
CA GLU A 486 40.89 -4.00 2.12
C GLU A 486 39.90 -4.97 2.75
N ILE A 487 39.04 -5.62 1.96
CA ILE A 487 38.09 -6.62 2.47
C ILE A 487 38.81 -7.78 3.16
N SER A 488 39.92 -8.23 2.59
CA SER A 488 40.73 -9.30 3.19
C SER A 488 41.30 -8.85 4.54
N ILE A 489 41.70 -7.58 4.67
CA ILE A 489 42.15 -6.99 5.93
C ILE A 489 41.00 -6.94 6.93
N TRP A 490 39.82 -6.46 6.52
CA TRP A 490 38.66 -6.29 7.39
C TRP A 490 38.18 -7.62 8.00
N PHE A 491 38.30 -8.71 7.27
CA PHE A 491 37.99 -10.05 7.78
C PHE A 491 39.05 -10.58 8.75
N ASN A 492 40.33 -10.28 8.52
CA ASN A 492 41.45 -10.82 9.31
C ASN A 492 41.76 -10.00 10.58
N GLN A 493 41.42 -8.70 10.60
CA GLN A 493 41.70 -7.81 11.72
C GLN A 493 40.46 -7.55 12.57
N ARG A 494 40.60 -7.72 13.89
CA ARG A 494 39.50 -7.64 14.87
C ARG A 494 39.17 -6.21 15.33
N GLU A 495 39.19 -5.25 14.41
CA GLU A 495 38.77 -3.88 14.73
C GLU A 495 37.24 -3.78 14.67
N PRO A 496 36.57 -3.19 15.68
CA PRO A 496 35.11 -3.03 15.68
C PRO A 496 34.56 -2.33 14.42
N GLN A 497 35.34 -1.41 13.86
CA GLN A 497 34.99 -0.64 12.67
C GLN A 497 34.90 -1.52 11.41
N HIS A 498 35.72 -2.57 11.30
CA HIS A 498 35.70 -3.49 10.16
C HIS A 498 34.39 -4.27 10.07
N ALA A 499 33.83 -4.68 11.20
CA ALA A 499 32.53 -5.35 11.24
C ALA A 499 31.40 -4.43 10.71
N ILE A 500 31.47 -3.13 11.01
CA ILE A 500 30.52 -2.14 10.48
C ILE A 500 30.67 -2.02 8.96
N TRP A 501 31.89 -1.82 8.45
CA TRP A 501 32.15 -1.69 7.02
C TRP A 501 31.76 -2.94 6.24
N LEU A 502 32.10 -4.12 6.74
CA LEU A 502 31.65 -5.38 6.15
C LEU A 502 30.13 -5.51 6.18
N SER A 503 29.46 -5.11 7.26
CA SER A 503 28.00 -5.15 7.32
C SER A 503 27.32 -4.25 6.27
N CYS A 504 27.92 -3.09 5.96
CA CYS A 504 27.46 -2.22 4.87
C CYS A 504 27.72 -2.88 3.51
N LEU A 505 28.91 -3.45 3.30
CA LEU A 505 29.28 -4.06 2.03
C LEU A 505 28.49 -5.33 1.71
N LEU A 506 28.08 -6.11 2.73
CA LEU A 506 27.18 -7.26 2.55
C LEU A 506 25.82 -6.85 1.97
N ASP A 507 25.43 -5.59 2.14
CA ASP A 507 24.19 -5.04 1.59
C ASP A 507 24.38 -4.37 0.23
N ALA A 508 25.59 -4.39 -0.33
CA ALA A 508 25.91 -3.67 -1.56
C ALA A 508 24.97 -4.07 -2.71
N SER A 509 24.29 -3.08 -3.27
CA SER A 509 23.47 -3.20 -4.48
C SER A 509 24.04 -2.34 -5.59
N TYR A 510 23.98 -2.86 -6.81
CA TYR A 510 24.41 -2.17 -8.02
C TYR A 510 23.49 -0.98 -8.32
N VAL A 511 24.07 0.10 -8.86
CA VAL A 511 23.33 1.27 -9.37
C VAL A 511 23.64 1.49 -10.85
N CYS A 512 24.91 1.68 -11.22
CA CYS A 512 25.31 1.97 -12.59
C CYS A 512 26.80 1.72 -12.86
N GLY A 513 27.16 1.69 -14.14
CA GLY A 513 28.53 1.46 -14.61
C GLY A 513 28.76 0.01 -15.03
N ASP A 514 29.94 -0.54 -14.74
CA ASP A 514 30.26 -1.96 -15.02
C ASP A 514 29.93 -2.87 -13.82
N GLU A 515 28.75 -3.49 -13.85
CA GLU A 515 28.25 -4.39 -12.80
C GLU A 515 29.21 -5.56 -12.48
N ARG A 516 30.01 -6.01 -13.46
CA ARG A 516 30.99 -7.10 -13.27
C ARG A 516 32.01 -6.78 -12.17
N LEU A 517 32.25 -5.49 -11.89
CA LEU A 517 33.12 -5.06 -10.79
C LEU A 517 32.52 -5.44 -9.43
N LEU A 518 31.22 -5.21 -9.21
CA LEU A 518 30.53 -5.64 -7.98
C LEU A 518 30.44 -7.16 -7.90
N GLU A 519 30.11 -7.85 -9.00
CA GLU A 519 30.08 -9.31 -9.04
C GLU A 519 31.43 -9.91 -8.62
N SER A 520 32.53 -9.36 -9.14
CA SER A 520 33.86 -9.81 -8.76
C SER A 520 34.17 -9.51 -7.28
N LEU A 521 33.63 -8.42 -6.73
CA LEU A 521 33.82 -8.08 -5.33
C LEU A 521 33.04 -9.02 -4.41
N ARG A 522 31.77 -9.34 -4.74
CA ARG A 522 30.95 -10.30 -4.00
C ARG A 522 31.59 -11.69 -3.94
N LYS A 523 32.12 -12.17 -5.07
CA LYS A 523 32.90 -13.43 -5.12
C LYS A 523 34.10 -13.39 -4.18
N HIS A 524 34.80 -12.25 -4.11
CA HIS A 524 35.94 -12.09 -3.20
C HIS A 524 35.52 -12.06 -1.73
N ILE A 525 34.41 -11.39 -1.38
CA ILE A 525 33.85 -11.40 -0.02
C ILE A 525 33.59 -12.84 0.43
N GLN A 526 32.97 -13.67 -0.41
CA GLN A 526 32.69 -15.07 -0.11
C GLN A 526 33.99 -15.87 0.13
N VAL A 527 34.99 -15.70 -0.73
CA VAL A 527 36.30 -16.38 -0.58
C VAL A 527 37.02 -15.92 0.70
N ALA A 528 37.03 -14.62 0.97
CA ALA A 528 37.65 -14.06 2.17
C ALA A 528 36.96 -14.56 3.43
N HIS A 529 35.62 -14.56 3.47
CA HIS A 529 34.84 -15.09 4.59
C HIS A 529 35.19 -16.54 4.91
N ARG A 530 35.19 -17.42 3.89
CA ARG A 530 35.53 -18.84 4.04
C ARG A 530 36.97 -19.11 4.50
N SER A 531 37.86 -18.14 4.28
CA SER A 531 39.28 -18.24 4.66
C SER A 531 39.56 -17.64 6.04
N THR A 532 38.56 -17.07 6.70
CA THR A 532 38.69 -16.36 7.98
C THR A 532 38.48 -17.30 9.16
N ASP A 533 39.00 -16.92 10.34
CA ASP A 533 38.70 -17.57 11.62
C ASP A 533 37.17 -17.71 11.82
N PRO A 534 36.63 -18.93 12.04
CA PRO A 534 35.21 -19.15 12.34
C PRO A 534 34.67 -18.29 13.50
N MET A 535 35.55 -17.85 14.41
CA MET A 535 35.19 -16.93 15.50
C MET A 535 34.79 -15.52 15.01
N PHE A 536 35.08 -15.16 13.76
CA PHE A 536 34.72 -13.87 13.18
C PHE A 536 33.21 -13.63 13.20
N VAL A 537 32.42 -14.64 12.81
CA VAL A 537 30.95 -14.53 12.77
C VAL A 537 30.38 -14.27 14.17
N ARG A 538 30.99 -14.84 15.21
CA ARG A 538 30.63 -14.56 16.60
C ARG A 538 30.82 -13.08 16.95
N GLY A 539 31.97 -12.50 16.62
CA GLY A 539 32.23 -11.07 16.81
C GLY A 539 31.29 -10.18 15.98
N PHE A 540 31.01 -10.58 14.74
CA PHE A 540 30.07 -9.89 13.86
C PHE A 540 28.63 -9.89 14.42
N ALA A 541 28.18 -11.03 14.97
CA ALA A 541 26.87 -11.19 15.57
C ALA A 541 26.69 -10.37 16.86
N GLN A 542 27.78 -10.08 17.58
CA GLN A 542 27.74 -9.29 18.82
C GLN A 542 27.17 -7.88 18.60
N ALA A 543 27.37 -7.30 17.41
CA ALA A 543 26.80 -5.99 17.07
C ALA A 543 25.27 -5.97 17.20
N ALA A 544 24.57 -7.06 16.85
CA ALA A 544 23.11 -7.15 16.98
C ALA A 544 22.63 -7.03 18.45
N LEU A 545 23.53 -7.22 19.42
CA LEU A 545 23.24 -7.10 20.85
C LEU A 545 23.59 -5.74 21.45
N GLN A 546 24.32 -4.89 20.72
CA GLN A 546 24.89 -3.62 21.19
C GLN A 546 23.83 -2.60 21.67
N PHE A 547 22.63 -2.63 21.08
CA PHE A 547 21.54 -1.73 21.44
C PHE A 547 20.36 -2.47 22.08
N GLY A 548 19.69 -1.79 23.02
CA GLY A 548 18.46 -2.27 23.63
C GLY A 548 18.71 -3.36 24.67
N ASP A 549 19.11 -2.95 25.86
CA ASP A 549 18.92 -3.78 27.04
C ASP A 549 17.42 -3.79 27.36
N ILE A 550 16.72 -4.77 26.76
CA ILE A 550 15.25 -4.86 26.73
C ILE A 550 14.67 -4.81 28.16
N ASN A 551 15.43 -5.23 29.18
CA ASN A 551 15.04 -5.12 30.59
C ASN A 551 14.94 -3.67 31.11
N GLN A 552 15.76 -2.74 30.63
CA GLN A 552 15.59 -1.30 30.93
C GLN A 552 14.34 -0.72 30.26
N TRP A 553 13.94 -1.26 29.12
CA TRP A 553 12.74 -0.83 28.39
C TRP A 553 11.47 -1.42 29.01
N TRP A 554 11.52 -2.69 29.44
CA TRP A 554 10.44 -3.32 30.21
C TRP A 554 10.14 -2.63 31.54
N LYS A 555 11.18 -2.16 32.26
CA LYS A 555 10.99 -1.34 33.47
C LYS A 555 10.30 0.00 33.18
N LYS A 556 10.45 0.54 31.96
CA LYS A 556 9.74 1.75 31.51
C LYS A 556 8.30 1.46 31.09
N PHE A 557 8.02 0.28 30.54
CA PHE A 557 6.69 -0.18 30.13
C PHE A 557 5.73 -0.53 31.28
N MET A 558 6.22 -0.59 32.54
CA MET A 558 5.41 -0.99 33.69
C MET A 558 5.18 0.17 34.66
N PRO A 559 4.27 1.12 34.34
CA PRO A 559 3.63 1.92 35.38
C PRO A 559 2.56 1.07 36.06
N LEU A 560 2.77 0.81 37.35
CA LEU A 560 1.67 0.63 38.30
C LEU A 560 0.59 1.67 37.97
N ILE A 561 -0.59 1.20 37.57
CA ILE A 561 -1.89 1.86 37.66
C ILE A 561 -1.78 3.41 37.62
N GLY A 562 -1.79 3.99 36.41
CA GLY A 562 -2.29 5.35 36.21
C GLY A 562 -1.30 6.53 36.19
N LYS A 563 -0.05 6.39 35.71
CA LYS A 563 0.79 7.57 35.37
C LYS A 563 1.29 7.58 33.90
N PRO A 564 1.44 8.75 33.25
CA PRO A 564 1.98 8.88 31.90
C PRO A 564 3.46 8.46 31.82
N MET A 565 3.84 7.84 30.70
CA MET A 565 5.21 7.41 30.40
C MET A 565 6.11 8.60 30.04
N ALA A 566 7.40 8.52 30.39
CA ALA A 566 8.30 9.68 30.35
C ALA A 566 9.45 9.59 29.31
N GLN A 567 9.53 8.57 28.44
CA GLN A 567 10.67 8.46 27.50
C GLN A 567 10.31 7.85 26.15
N ASP A 568 10.83 8.48 25.11
CA ASP A 568 10.68 8.08 23.72
C ASP A 568 11.48 6.82 23.35
N ILE A 569 10.96 6.08 22.37
CA ILE A 569 11.48 4.81 21.86
C ILE A 569 12.12 5.02 20.49
N ASP A 570 13.45 4.90 20.40
CA ASP A 570 14.17 4.84 19.12
C ASP A 570 13.95 3.47 18.45
N LEU A 571 13.06 3.42 17.46
CA LEU A 571 12.69 2.18 16.75
C LEU A 571 13.85 1.57 15.97
N LYS A 572 14.81 2.38 15.51
CA LYS A 572 16.00 1.90 14.80
C LYS A 572 16.85 1.09 15.77
N LYS A 573 17.16 1.63 16.94
CA LYS A 573 17.97 0.95 17.96
C LYS A 573 17.26 -0.23 18.62
N ALA A 574 15.95 -0.09 18.88
CA ALA A 574 15.19 -1.10 19.62
C ALA A 574 14.80 -2.32 18.78
N GLY A 575 14.49 -2.11 17.50
CA GLY A 575 13.88 -3.14 16.64
C GLY A 575 14.69 -3.44 15.37
N ILE A 576 14.80 -2.44 14.49
CA ILE A 576 15.36 -2.62 13.14
C ILE A 576 16.81 -3.06 13.18
N PHE A 577 17.66 -2.40 13.98
CA PHE A 577 19.08 -2.68 14.01
C PHE A 577 19.40 -4.11 14.50
N PRO A 578 18.85 -4.60 15.63
CA PRO A 578 19.05 -5.98 16.05
C PRO A 578 18.54 -7.01 15.03
N LEU A 579 17.38 -6.78 14.41
CA LEU A 579 16.83 -7.67 13.39
C LEU A 579 17.75 -7.73 12.16
N VAL A 580 18.06 -6.57 11.57
CA VAL A 580 18.91 -6.49 10.36
C VAL A 580 20.30 -7.07 10.63
N HIS A 581 20.98 -6.68 11.71
CA HIS A 581 22.32 -7.21 12.00
C HIS A 581 22.32 -8.69 12.35
N GLY A 582 21.31 -9.17 13.09
CA GLY A 582 21.18 -10.60 13.39
C GLY A 582 20.92 -11.44 12.14
N ILE A 583 20.05 -10.96 11.24
CA ILE A 583 19.78 -11.60 9.94
C ILE A 583 21.04 -11.61 9.08
N ARG A 584 21.80 -10.50 9.04
CA ARG A 584 23.11 -10.45 8.35
C ARG A 584 24.09 -11.48 8.92
N ALA A 585 24.16 -11.62 10.24
CA ALA A 585 25.07 -12.57 10.87
C ALA A 585 24.72 -14.01 10.51
N LEU A 586 23.44 -14.38 10.56
CA LEU A 586 22.98 -15.70 10.13
C LEU A 586 23.22 -15.93 8.62
N ALA A 587 22.94 -14.93 7.78
CA ALA A 587 23.21 -15.02 6.35
C ALA A 587 24.70 -15.22 6.05
N LEU A 588 25.56 -14.47 6.75
CA LEU A 588 27.01 -14.60 6.65
C LEU A 588 27.48 -16.00 7.07
N GLU A 589 27.04 -16.50 8.23
CA GLU A 589 27.36 -17.85 8.73
C GLU A 589 27.04 -18.97 7.72
N ASN A 590 26.00 -18.77 6.90
CA ASN A 590 25.46 -19.77 5.98
C ASN A 590 25.82 -19.47 4.51
N ASP A 591 26.85 -18.64 4.26
CA ASP A 591 27.34 -18.31 2.92
C ASP A 591 26.28 -17.67 1.98
N ILE A 592 25.29 -16.96 2.52
CA ILE A 592 24.22 -16.31 1.74
C ILE A 592 24.67 -14.89 1.34
N PHE A 593 25.22 -14.76 0.13
CA PHE A 593 25.74 -13.49 -0.43
C PHE A 593 24.97 -12.96 -1.65
N ASP A 594 24.13 -13.79 -2.28
CA ASP A 594 23.46 -13.45 -3.55
C ASP A 594 22.27 -12.49 -3.35
N VAL A 595 21.79 -12.35 -2.11
CA VAL A 595 20.66 -11.51 -1.74
C VAL A 595 21.02 -10.49 -0.65
N THR A 596 20.55 -9.26 -0.82
CA THR A 596 20.87 -8.15 0.09
C THR A 596 19.75 -7.81 1.07
N SER A 597 18.47 -7.90 0.65
CA SER A 597 17.35 -7.54 1.53
C SER A 597 17.20 -8.49 2.71
N SER A 598 16.79 -7.99 3.88
CA SER A 598 16.58 -8.82 5.07
C SER A 598 15.49 -9.88 4.82
N LYS A 599 14.45 -9.53 4.06
CA LYS A 599 13.40 -10.46 3.64
C LYS A 599 13.95 -11.62 2.80
N ALA A 600 14.74 -11.33 1.77
CA ALA A 600 15.31 -12.37 0.93
C ALA A 600 16.30 -13.25 1.71
N ARG A 601 17.11 -12.67 2.59
CA ARG A 601 17.99 -13.43 3.49
C ARG A 601 17.20 -14.37 4.41
N LEU A 602 16.10 -13.90 5.00
CA LEU A 602 15.21 -14.74 5.83
C LEU A 602 14.61 -15.90 5.03
N GLN A 603 14.24 -15.66 3.76
CA GLN A 603 13.74 -16.71 2.86
C GLN A 603 14.81 -17.76 2.55
N GLU A 604 16.04 -17.34 2.23
CA GLU A 604 17.16 -18.26 1.99
C GLU A 604 17.55 -19.03 3.25
N LEU A 605 17.57 -18.38 4.42
CA LEU A 605 17.83 -19.03 5.72
C LEU A 605 16.77 -20.10 6.04
N ALA A 606 15.50 -19.84 5.71
CA ALA A 606 14.44 -20.83 5.87
C ALA A 606 14.59 -22.00 4.88
N ARG A 607 14.96 -21.73 3.62
CA ARG A 607 15.22 -22.78 2.61
C ARG A 607 16.43 -23.65 2.98
N ALA A 608 17.45 -23.05 3.58
CA ALA A 608 18.64 -23.76 4.08
C ALA A 608 18.39 -24.52 5.39
N GLY A 609 17.18 -24.43 5.97
CA GLY A 609 16.83 -25.13 7.22
C GLY A 609 17.46 -24.52 8.48
N VAL A 610 18.02 -23.31 8.40
CA VAL A 610 18.63 -22.59 9.55
C VAL A 610 17.55 -22.16 10.55
N MET A 611 16.36 -21.85 10.05
CA MET A 611 15.16 -21.54 10.83
C MET A 611 13.89 -22.04 10.13
N THR A 612 12.77 -22.09 10.85
CA THR A 612 11.49 -22.46 10.24
C THR A 612 10.94 -21.32 9.38
N HIS A 613 10.13 -21.65 8.37
CA HIS A 613 9.46 -20.64 7.53
C HIS A 613 8.60 -19.67 8.36
N ASN A 614 7.87 -20.18 9.36
CA ASN A 614 7.07 -19.35 10.27
C ASN A 614 7.96 -18.37 11.07
N ARG A 615 9.12 -18.83 11.56
CA ARG A 615 10.07 -17.96 12.27
C ARG A 615 10.59 -16.85 11.34
N ALA A 616 10.93 -17.18 10.10
CA ALA A 616 11.37 -16.22 9.10
C ALA A 616 10.30 -15.15 8.81
N GLU A 617 9.05 -15.56 8.57
CA GLU A 617 7.93 -14.63 8.34
C GLU A 617 7.68 -13.74 9.58
N THR A 618 7.70 -14.32 10.78
CA THR A 618 7.52 -13.56 12.04
C THR A 618 8.58 -12.46 12.21
N LEU A 619 9.85 -12.76 11.89
CA LEU A 619 10.94 -11.78 11.95
C LEU A 619 10.76 -10.69 10.88
N ASN A 620 10.32 -11.06 9.68
CA ASN A 620 10.05 -10.12 8.60
C ASN A 620 8.87 -9.20 8.93
N GLU A 621 7.77 -9.73 9.48
CA GLU A 621 6.61 -8.93 9.90
C GLU A 621 6.97 -7.92 10.99
N ALA A 622 7.78 -8.33 11.98
CA ALA A 622 8.28 -7.41 13.00
C ALA A 622 9.14 -6.29 12.39
N LEU A 623 10.02 -6.62 11.42
CA LEU A 623 10.83 -5.63 10.71
C LEU A 623 9.94 -4.65 9.92
N GLU A 624 8.98 -5.16 9.14
CA GLU A 624 8.03 -4.35 8.37
C GLU A 624 7.21 -3.44 9.29
N PHE A 625 6.79 -3.92 10.47
CA PHE A 625 6.10 -3.10 11.47
C PHE A 625 6.95 -1.92 11.94
N PHE A 626 8.21 -2.14 12.32
CA PHE A 626 9.09 -1.05 12.75
C PHE A 626 9.36 -0.04 11.62
N MET A 627 9.51 -0.52 10.38
CA MET A 627 9.68 0.33 9.21
C MET A 627 8.44 1.19 8.93
N ALA A 628 7.24 0.59 8.98
CA ALA A 628 5.98 1.31 8.82
C ALA A 628 5.84 2.41 9.88
N ARG A 629 6.03 2.07 11.16
CA ARG A 629 5.96 3.05 12.25
C ARG A 629 6.95 4.19 12.10
N ARG A 630 8.18 3.92 11.65
CA ARG A 630 9.14 5.00 11.36
C ARG A 630 8.65 5.91 10.23
N LEU A 631 8.01 5.35 9.21
CA LEU A 631 7.41 6.16 8.16
C LEU A 631 6.26 7.01 8.70
N ASP A 632 5.35 6.44 9.50
CA ASP A 632 4.23 7.19 10.08
C ASP A 632 4.70 8.43 10.85
N ILE A 633 5.72 8.28 11.70
CA ILE A 633 6.29 9.39 12.47
C ILE A 633 6.86 10.44 11.51
N ALA A 634 7.67 10.02 10.54
CA ALA A 634 8.32 10.92 9.60
C ALA A 634 7.35 11.63 8.66
N LEU A 635 6.14 11.09 8.45
CA LEU A 635 5.06 11.73 7.71
C LEU A 635 4.19 12.63 8.59
N ALA A 636 4.12 12.37 9.89
CA ALA A 636 3.36 13.16 10.86
C ALA A 636 4.12 14.39 11.38
N THR A 637 5.45 14.41 11.27
CA THR A 637 6.29 15.53 11.71
C THR A 637 6.88 16.29 10.52
N GLU A 638 7.12 17.60 10.67
CA GLU A 638 7.94 18.36 9.71
C GLU A 638 9.41 17.90 9.75
N ASP A 639 9.83 17.29 10.86
CA ASP A 639 11.14 16.67 11.00
C ASP A 639 11.21 15.33 10.23
N ARG A 640 11.85 15.38 9.06
CA ARG A 640 12.07 14.22 8.19
C ARG A 640 13.05 13.19 8.79
N LEU A 641 13.73 13.52 9.89
CA LEU A 641 14.69 12.68 10.60
C LEU A 641 14.14 12.09 11.90
N ALA A 642 12.85 12.27 12.20
CA ALA A 642 12.23 11.75 13.40
C ALA A 642 12.41 10.22 13.52
N ARG A 643 13.08 9.78 14.60
CA ARG A 643 13.48 8.37 14.84
C ARG A 643 12.74 7.74 16.03
N GLN A 644 12.00 8.56 16.77
CA GLN A 644 11.54 8.27 18.12
C GLN A 644 10.01 8.24 18.18
N VAL A 645 9.46 7.23 18.85
CA VAL A 645 8.03 7.12 19.16
C VAL A 645 7.81 7.44 20.61
N ASP A 646 6.93 8.40 20.91
CA ASP A 646 6.32 8.51 22.23
C ASP A 646 5.26 7.39 22.37
N PRO A 647 5.45 6.39 23.25
CA PRO A 647 4.46 5.34 23.44
C PRO A 647 3.09 5.86 23.88
N SER A 648 3.02 7.04 24.49
CA SER A 648 1.78 7.67 24.91
C SER A 648 0.91 8.15 23.74
N SER A 649 1.53 8.44 22.60
CA SER A 649 0.85 8.83 21.35
C SER A 649 0.20 7.65 20.61
N LEU A 650 0.54 6.42 20.97
CA LEU A 650 0.02 5.20 20.33
C LEU A 650 -1.31 4.76 20.95
N SER A 651 -2.22 4.26 20.12
CA SER A 651 -3.43 3.59 20.62
C SER A 651 -3.07 2.33 21.43
N ALA A 652 -3.97 1.87 22.31
CA ALA A 652 -3.73 0.66 23.12
C ALA A 652 -3.33 -0.56 22.28
N LEU A 653 -4.00 -0.73 21.14
CA LEU A 653 -3.76 -1.82 20.21
C LEU A 653 -2.42 -1.69 19.47
N GLU A 654 -1.98 -0.47 19.15
CA GLU A 654 -0.64 -0.24 18.59
C GLU A 654 0.47 -0.45 19.62
N ARG A 655 0.23 -0.10 20.89
CA ARG A 655 1.14 -0.43 21.99
C ARG A 655 1.29 -1.93 22.19
N ASP A 656 0.19 -2.68 22.14
CA ASP A 656 0.22 -4.15 22.25
C ASP A 656 0.99 -4.77 21.08
N LEU A 657 0.75 -4.32 19.85
CA LEU A 657 1.49 -4.81 18.68
C LEU A 657 2.98 -4.43 18.72
N LEU A 658 3.31 -3.22 19.15
CA LEU A 658 4.70 -2.80 19.38
C LEU A 658 5.38 -3.71 20.41
N LYS A 659 4.67 -4.05 21.50
CA LYS A 659 5.15 -4.96 22.53
C LYS A 659 5.40 -6.36 21.99
N GLU A 660 4.49 -6.91 21.17
CA GLU A 660 4.70 -8.20 20.52
C GLU A 660 5.90 -8.19 19.55
N CYS A 661 6.06 -7.13 18.75
CA CYS A 661 7.22 -7.01 17.87
C CYS A 661 8.53 -6.91 18.66
N LEU A 662 8.55 -6.18 19.78
CA LEU A 662 9.71 -6.14 20.68
C LEU A 662 9.99 -7.50 21.35
N ASN A 663 8.97 -8.31 21.63
CA ASN A 663 9.14 -9.69 22.10
C ASN A 663 9.79 -10.58 21.04
N VAL A 664 9.40 -10.42 19.77
CA VAL A 664 10.05 -11.09 18.65
C VAL A 664 11.53 -10.74 18.60
N VAL A 665 11.88 -9.44 18.72
CA VAL A 665 13.29 -9.00 18.77
C VAL A 665 14.02 -9.58 19.98
N LYS A 666 13.40 -9.61 21.16
CA LYS A 666 13.97 -10.21 22.37
C LYS A 666 14.29 -11.69 22.17
N SER A 667 13.32 -12.43 21.63
CA SER A 667 13.46 -13.85 21.32
C SER A 667 14.61 -14.08 20.34
N PHE A 668 14.70 -13.26 19.28
CA PHE A 668 15.75 -13.36 18.29
C PHE A 668 17.15 -13.04 18.86
N LYS A 669 17.27 -12.00 19.68
CA LYS A 669 18.53 -11.70 20.39
C LYS A 669 18.98 -12.84 21.29
N ASN A 670 18.05 -13.51 21.97
CA ASN A 670 18.36 -14.66 22.82
C ASN A 670 18.84 -15.87 22.00
N GLU A 671 18.22 -16.10 20.84
CA GLU A 671 18.64 -17.14 19.89
C GLU A 671 20.08 -16.88 19.41
N LEU A 672 20.40 -15.65 19.01
CA LEU A 672 21.76 -15.26 18.63
C LEU A 672 22.76 -15.43 19.79
N ARG A 673 22.38 -15.06 21.03
CA ARG A 673 23.23 -15.28 22.21
C ARG A 673 23.55 -16.74 22.43
N GLN A 674 22.56 -17.62 22.34
CA GLN A 674 22.73 -19.05 22.52
C GLN A 674 23.58 -19.65 21.39
N ARG A 675 23.27 -19.30 20.14
CA ARG A 675 23.97 -19.81 18.95
C ARG A 675 25.46 -19.43 18.94
N TYR A 676 25.76 -18.18 19.27
CA TYR A 676 27.13 -17.63 19.23
C TYR A 676 27.82 -17.56 20.59
N GLN A 677 27.22 -18.11 21.65
CA GLN A 677 27.75 -18.09 23.03
C GLN A 677 28.20 -16.69 23.47
N LEU A 678 27.34 -15.69 23.27
CA LEU A 678 27.64 -14.28 23.58
C LEU A 678 27.30 -13.98 25.04
N GLU A 679 28.25 -13.45 25.81
CA GLU A 679 28.03 -13.06 27.20
C GLU A 679 27.14 -11.80 27.29
N VAL A 680 26.40 -11.68 28.40
CA VAL A 680 25.63 -10.48 28.72
C VAL A 680 26.63 -9.47 29.28
N ALA A 681 26.91 -8.41 28.52
CA ALA A 681 27.64 -7.24 29.01
C ALA A 681 26.82 -6.49 30.07
#